data_AF-A0A1G2BT99-F1
#
_entry.id   AF-A0A1G2BT99-F1
#
_cell.length_a   1.000
_cell.length_b   1.000
_cell.length_c   1.000
_cell.angle_alpha   90.00
_cell.angle_beta   90.00
_cell.angle_gamma   90.00
#
_symmetry.space_group_name_H-M   'P 1'
#
loop_
_entity.id
_entity.type
_entity.pdbx_description
1 polymer ?
#
loop_
_entity_poly.entity_id
_entity_poly.type
_entity_poly.pdbx_seq_one_letter_code
_entity_poly.pdbx_strand_id
1 'polypeptide(L)'
;MLRFIATILILAFLMAPLEEVQARYFDANDIFTDKELFDSNSLSRTAIQQFLEAKNSVLKSVTALVNGVPKLVSEMIYEIGKQYGVSQKFLLAKLQHEQGLIEKETASQNAIDWATGYSCYNKRCNEKYRGIYAQLDAAADTQRIYAERTYFSYSVGKETKTTDGFKVKPANQATANLYIYTPYQGGPAGIGGNYAFWRVWSRYFTERPFAEGALLIEQETGNYWKIENNKRRQFASADIYLKDYRPEDAIIISSNKLSYYQASAPVEFANNAIVKGAGSNLLYLLSNNTKQRIVGEQALALLGYRLADTVPVAPALVPEEKLAAFPEGEPITEQSVYPQGVLAQNESGAMFLIKQGQRYPILDEAVWQMNFKKDPPLRLLTAEIEKYPPADPIKLRDGSVVKSGNGNFYLISKGKKQLITSTDVARRFLGDEAFGRVLLASDAILALHESGDAVDFINAAIADPVPYISYADRVGISSAAPDSRNYLAVFEKVQSPKSILLGETKKATVSFRNTGTLNWEPGKVIFELVDEASAGSSFTASNQVALARVVRPGEIAEFNFDLTTASSTPGILNEWFALEYQNDGGVFVPMPGAKVRQSINVIAPISGQIVSSTIPKSISKKKGKITVIVKVKNTSQKQIWTSRRTALILTAADGSNSLFYDKYDWVDKTVVGVPVNYSKIKPGQTGFIYFRLDPKKAPLGTATLRFTMELRDVKEKVYLNNGVTWETTIKVVK
;
A
#
# COMPACT_ATOMS: atom_id res chain seq x y z
N MET A 1 0.39 61.24 -42.38
CA MET A 1 -0.47 60.73 -41.29
C MET A 1 0.11 59.41 -40.80
N LEU A 2 0.57 59.42 -39.55
CA LEU A 2 1.01 58.30 -38.71
C LEU A 2 0.21 57.01 -38.90
N ARG A 3 0.90 55.84 -38.90
CA ARG A 3 0.43 54.65 -38.20
C ARG A 3 1.60 53.87 -37.57
N PHE A 4 1.41 53.57 -36.29
CA PHE A 4 2.33 53.06 -35.28
C PHE A 4 2.93 51.69 -35.59
N ILE A 5 4.23 51.54 -35.32
CA ILE A 5 4.89 50.25 -35.05
C ILE A 5 4.76 50.02 -33.54
N ALA A 6 4.01 48.99 -33.14
CA ALA A 6 3.98 48.51 -31.76
C ALA A 6 4.83 47.25 -31.66
N THR A 7 6.01 47.38 -31.07
CA THR A 7 6.91 46.28 -30.72
C THR A 7 6.34 45.55 -29.50
N ILE A 8 5.82 44.33 -29.69
CA ILE A 8 5.44 43.44 -28.58
C ILE A 8 6.72 42.73 -28.12
N LEU A 9 7.22 43.13 -26.95
CA LEU A 9 8.25 42.42 -26.22
C LEU A 9 7.61 41.17 -25.60
N ILE A 10 7.88 39.98 -26.16
CA ILE A 10 7.47 38.71 -25.54
C ILE A 10 8.46 38.43 -24.41
N LEU A 11 8.06 38.79 -23.18
CA LEU A 11 8.74 38.35 -21.97
C LEU A 11 8.35 36.88 -21.74
N ALA A 12 9.19 35.95 -22.19
CA ALA A 12 9.05 34.54 -21.89
C ALA A 12 9.38 34.30 -20.41
N PHE A 13 8.39 34.48 -19.53
CA PHE A 13 8.45 33.95 -18.18
C PHE A 13 8.35 32.42 -18.30
N LEU A 14 9.48 31.72 -18.14
CA LEU A 14 9.46 30.31 -17.76
C LEU A 14 8.78 30.23 -16.39
N MET A 15 7.45 30.08 -16.37
CA MET A 15 6.75 29.56 -15.20
C MET A 15 7.17 28.10 -15.06
N ALA A 16 8.25 27.87 -14.31
CA ALA A 16 8.44 26.57 -13.69
C ALA A 16 7.17 26.25 -12.89
N PRO A 17 6.63 25.02 -12.95
CA PRO A 17 5.52 24.66 -12.08
C PRO A 17 5.96 24.90 -10.64
N LEU A 18 5.23 25.77 -9.93
CA LEU A 18 5.32 25.90 -8.48
C LEU A 18 4.91 24.54 -7.91
N GLU A 19 5.89 23.68 -7.63
CA GLU A 19 5.65 22.49 -6.82
C GLU A 19 5.28 22.97 -5.43
N GLU A 20 3.99 22.86 -5.10
CA GLU A 20 3.50 23.18 -3.78
C GLU A 20 4.13 22.20 -2.78
N VAL A 21 5.14 22.67 -2.05
CA VAL A 21 5.93 21.86 -1.12
C VAL A 21 5.01 21.31 -0.04
N GLN A 22 4.75 20.01 -0.06
CA GLN A 22 3.91 19.35 0.94
C GLN A 22 4.75 18.97 2.16
N ALA A 23 4.18 18.98 3.35
CA ALA A 23 4.90 18.61 4.56
C ALA A 23 5.29 17.12 4.60
N ARG A 24 4.68 16.25 3.77
CA ARG A 24 5.08 14.86 3.58
C ARG A 24 5.34 14.58 2.10
N TYR A 25 6.24 13.65 1.81
CA TYR A 25 6.54 13.24 0.43
C TYR A 25 5.45 12.30 -0.08
N PHE A 26 4.78 12.70 -1.17
CA PHE A 26 3.83 11.84 -1.89
C PHE A 26 4.57 11.07 -2.99
N ASP A 27 4.77 9.77 -2.78
CA ASP A 27 5.23 8.86 -3.83
C ASP A 27 4.01 8.23 -4.53
N ALA A 28 3.70 8.70 -5.74
CA ALA A 28 2.62 8.14 -6.55
C ALA A 28 2.82 6.65 -6.90
N ASN A 29 4.05 6.13 -6.79
CA ASN A 29 4.36 4.73 -7.07
C ASN A 29 4.34 3.85 -5.81
N ASP A 30 4.38 4.43 -4.61
CA ASP A 30 4.38 3.73 -3.31
C ASP A 30 3.56 4.49 -2.27
N ILE A 31 2.24 4.54 -2.51
CA ILE A 31 1.29 5.33 -1.71
C ILE A 31 1.17 4.76 -0.29
N PHE A 32 1.07 3.43 -0.19
CA PHE A 32 1.06 2.65 1.04
C PHE A 32 1.43 1.20 0.73
N THR A 33 1.81 0.43 1.76
CA THR A 33 2.38 -0.91 1.58
C THR A 33 1.36 -2.05 1.53
N ASP A 34 1.74 -3.18 0.93
CA ASP A 34 0.97 -4.43 1.02
C ASP A 34 0.78 -4.90 2.46
N LYS A 35 1.82 -4.71 3.31
CA LYS A 35 1.77 -5.03 4.74
C LYS A 35 0.73 -4.17 5.46
N GLU A 36 0.60 -2.90 5.10
CA GLU A 36 -0.45 -2.01 5.60
C GLU A 36 -1.84 -2.38 5.09
N LEU A 37 -1.99 -2.71 3.81
CA LEU A 37 -3.30 -3.05 3.22
C LEU A 37 -3.85 -4.37 3.77
N PHE A 38 -3.01 -5.39 3.91
CA PHE A 38 -3.43 -6.75 4.25
C PHE A 38 -3.26 -7.11 5.73
N ASP A 39 -3.05 -6.12 6.60
CA ASP A 39 -3.05 -6.31 8.06
C ASP A 39 -4.48 -6.29 8.62
N SER A 40 -5.14 -7.45 8.63
CA SER A 40 -6.47 -7.61 9.23
C SER A 40 -6.50 -7.55 10.76
N ASN A 41 -5.35 -7.38 11.42
CA ASN A 41 -5.25 -7.17 12.85
C ASN A 41 -4.96 -5.71 13.22
N SER A 42 -5.04 -4.80 12.25
CA SER A 42 -4.61 -3.41 12.41
C SER A 42 -5.35 -2.60 13.50
N LEU A 43 -6.61 -2.92 13.79
CA LEU A 43 -7.43 -2.24 14.81
C LEU A 43 -8.41 -3.19 15.49
N SER A 44 -8.68 -2.94 16.77
CA SER A 44 -9.79 -3.52 17.53
C SER A 44 -11.10 -2.75 17.30
N ARG A 45 -12.24 -3.30 17.72
CA ARG A 45 -13.55 -2.62 17.64
C ARG A 45 -13.54 -1.36 18.51
N THR A 46 -12.99 -1.48 19.71
CA THR A 46 -12.85 -0.36 20.66
C THR A 46 -11.95 0.74 20.09
N ALA A 47 -10.83 0.40 19.46
CA ALA A 47 -9.95 1.38 18.83
C ALA A 47 -10.67 2.16 17.72
N ILE A 48 -11.45 1.47 16.87
CA ILE A 48 -12.24 2.11 15.82
C ILE A 48 -13.31 3.02 16.42
N GLN A 49 -14.07 2.52 17.40
CA GLN A 49 -15.16 3.27 18.02
C GLN A 49 -14.64 4.55 18.70
N GLN A 50 -13.60 4.45 19.53
CA GLN A 50 -13.01 5.60 20.22
C GLN A 50 -12.44 6.62 19.23
N PHE A 51 -11.86 6.16 18.12
CA PHE A 51 -11.39 7.05 17.08
C PHE A 51 -12.55 7.83 16.41
N LEU A 52 -13.65 7.16 16.06
CA LEU A 52 -14.83 7.83 15.50
C LEU A 52 -15.44 8.83 16.49
N GLU A 53 -15.49 8.49 17.78
CA GLU A 53 -15.97 9.37 18.85
C GLU A 53 -15.07 10.60 19.03
N ALA A 54 -13.75 10.41 19.09
CA ALA A 54 -12.76 11.49 19.20
C ALA A 54 -12.80 12.45 18.00
N LYS A 55 -13.23 11.95 16.83
CA LYS A 55 -13.44 12.75 15.62
C LYS A 55 -14.79 13.43 15.52
N ASN A 56 -15.66 13.21 16.51
CA ASN A 56 -17.06 13.58 16.45
C ASN A 56 -17.74 13.09 15.14
N SER A 57 -17.30 11.94 14.62
CA SER A 57 -17.77 11.39 13.35
C SER A 57 -19.24 11.00 13.42
N VAL A 58 -19.97 11.20 12.33
CA VAL A 58 -21.33 10.68 12.11
C VAL A 58 -21.37 9.16 12.26
N LEU A 59 -20.29 8.46 11.92
CA LEU A 59 -20.22 7.01 11.93
C LEU A 59 -20.21 6.40 13.33
N LYS A 60 -19.93 7.20 14.38
CA LYS A 60 -19.88 6.71 15.78
C LYS A 60 -21.20 6.11 16.26
N SER A 61 -22.32 6.48 15.62
CA SER A 61 -23.67 6.01 15.95
C SER A 61 -24.41 5.36 14.78
N VAL A 62 -23.80 5.28 13.59
CA VAL A 62 -24.43 4.62 12.43
C VAL A 62 -24.50 3.12 12.67
N THR A 63 -25.68 2.55 12.43
CA THR A 63 -25.95 1.13 12.57
C THR A 63 -26.55 0.53 11.31
N ALA A 64 -26.37 -0.77 11.11
CA ALA A 64 -27.08 -1.55 10.09
C ALA A 64 -27.39 -2.96 10.59
N LEU A 65 -28.44 -3.57 10.03
CA LEU A 65 -28.78 -4.96 10.29
C LEU A 65 -27.87 -5.87 9.45
N VAL A 66 -27.08 -6.72 10.12
CA VAL A 66 -26.16 -7.67 9.50
C VAL A 66 -26.52 -9.06 10.00
N ASN A 67 -27.00 -9.93 9.10
CA ASN A 67 -27.43 -11.28 9.43
C ASN A 67 -28.42 -11.31 10.62
N GLY A 68 -29.39 -10.40 10.60
CA GLY A 68 -30.43 -10.28 11.63
C GLY A 68 -30.01 -9.55 12.91
N VAL A 69 -28.78 -9.06 13.01
CA VAL A 69 -28.24 -8.41 14.22
C VAL A 69 -27.85 -6.95 13.93
N PRO A 70 -28.30 -5.96 14.73
CA PRO A 70 -27.87 -4.58 14.56
C PRO A 70 -26.40 -4.44 14.96
N LYS A 71 -25.58 -3.86 14.08
CA LYS A 71 -24.15 -3.61 14.33
C LYS A 71 -23.80 -2.15 14.17
N LEU A 72 -22.82 -1.67 14.94
CA LEU A 72 -22.15 -0.39 14.70
C LEU A 72 -21.15 -0.50 13.56
N VAL A 73 -20.82 0.65 12.93
CA VAL A 73 -19.77 0.72 11.90
C VAL A 73 -18.42 0.19 12.42
N SER A 74 -18.09 0.44 13.69
CA SER A 74 -16.86 -0.08 14.32
C SER A 74 -16.79 -1.61 14.32
N GLU A 75 -17.92 -2.27 14.60
CA GLU A 75 -18.03 -3.74 14.54
C GLU A 75 -17.97 -4.22 13.09
N MET A 76 -18.71 -3.59 12.17
CA MET A 76 -18.70 -3.96 10.74
C MET A 76 -17.29 -3.89 10.15
N ILE A 77 -16.56 -2.79 10.38
CA ILE A 77 -15.19 -2.60 9.88
C ILE A 77 -14.27 -3.69 10.43
N TYR A 78 -14.34 -3.96 11.74
CA TYR A 78 -13.53 -5.02 12.35
C TYR A 78 -13.77 -6.36 11.69
N GLU A 79 -15.04 -6.78 11.62
CA GLU A 79 -15.44 -8.10 11.13
C GLU A 79 -15.10 -8.28 9.64
N ILE A 80 -15.43 -7.29 8.81
CA ILE A 80 -15.10 -7.29 7.39
C ILE A 80 -13.58 -7.34 7.18
N GLY A 81 -12.81 -6.58 7.94
CA GLY A 81 -11.35 -6.61 7.86
C GLY A 81 -10.76 -8.00 8.17
N LYS A 82 -11.26 -8.65 9.24
CA LYS A 82 -10.91 -10.04 9.57
C LYS A 82 -11.30 -11.00 8.46
N GLN A 83 -12.53 -10.86 7.98
CA GLN A 83 -13.14 -11.73 6.99
C GLN A 83 -12.36 -11.76 5.67
N TYR A 84 -12.02 -10.59 5.13
CA TYR A 84 -11.34 -10.48 3.84
C TYR A 84 -9.81 -10.43 3.96
N GLY A 85 -9.29 -10.39 5.19
CA GLY A 85 -7.85 -10.25 5.40
C GLY A 85 -7.30 -8.90 4.93
N VAL A 86 -8.09 -7.84 5.13
CA VAL A 86 -7.80 -6.44 4.74
C VAL A 86 -7.82 -5.56 5.99
N SER A 87 -7.04 -4.50 5.97
CA SER A 87 -6.89 -3.56 7.07
C SER A 87 -8.17 -2.78 7.39
N GLN A 88 -8.53 -2.76 8.67
CA GLN A 88 -9.58 -1.89 9.20
C GLN A 88 -9.26 -0.41 8.95
N LYS A 89 -7.97 -0.04 9.00
CA LYS A 89 -7.51 1.33 8.67
C LYS A 89 -7.81 1.68 7.21
N PHE A 90 -7.70 0.73 6.27
CA PHE A 90 -8.03 0.95 4.86
C PHE A 90 -9.52 1.26 4.67
N LEU A 91 -10.40 0.52 5.34
CA LEU A 91 -11.85 0.77 5.27
C LEU A 91 -12.21 2.16 5.82
N LEU A 92 -11.60 2.56 6.94
CA LEU A 92 -11.74 3.92 7.46
C LEU A 92 -11.24 4.97 6.46
N ALA A 93 -10.04 4.78 5.91
CA ALA A 93 -9.48 5.69 4.92
C ALA A 93 -10.39 5.86 3.70
N LYS A 94 -11.02 4.78 3.23
CA LYS A 94 -12.00 4.81 2.14
C LYS A 94 -13.25 5.61 2.50
N LEU A 95 -13.82 5.43 3.68
CA LEU A 95 -15.00 6.20 4.13
C LEU A 95 -14.72 7.71 4.17
N GLN A 96 -13.52 8.10 4.61
CA GLN A 96 -13.10 9.50 4.60
C GLN A 96 -12.80 10.00 3.18
N HIS A 97 -12.09 9.24 2.38
CA HIS A 97 -11.72 9.61 1.02
C HIS A 97 -12.94 9.85 0.13
N GLU A 98 -13.98 9.01 0.27
CA GLU A 98 -15.12 9.01 -0.65
C GLU A 98 -16.24 9.96 -0.21
N GLN A 99 -16.49 10.08 1.10
CA GLN A 99 -17.63 10.83 1.62
C GLN A 99 -17.28 11.77 2.79
N GLY A 100 -16.02 11.81 3.24
CA GLY A 100 -15.58 12.65 4.37
C GLY A 100 -16.19 12.23 5.71
N LEU A 101 -16.61 10.97 5.86
CA LEU A 101 -17.46 10.54 6.97
C LEU A 101 -16.75 10.46 8.32
N ILE A 102 -15.40 10.43 8.36
CA ILE A 102 -14.65 10.46 9.62
C ILE A 102 -14.71 11.85 10.26
N GLU A 103 -14.64 12.92 9.46
CA GLU A 103 -14.54 14.30 9.98
C GLU A 103 -15.87 15.05 9.99
N LYS A 104 -16.96 14.43 9.50
CA LYS A 104 -18.30 15.04 9.50
C LYS A 104 -19.10 14.60 10.70
N GLU A 105 -19.74 15.55 11.38
CA GLU A 105 -20.67 15.27 12.48
C GLU A 105 -22.03 14.74 12.00
N THR A 106 -22.44 15.13 10.79
CA THR A 106 -23.70 14.70 10.16
C THR A 106 -23.48 14.35 8.68
N ALA A 107 -24.31 13.45 8.15
CA ALA A 107 -24.30 13.07 6.75
C ALA A 107 -25.71 12.70 6.29
N SER A 108 -26.00 12.88 4.99
CA SER A 108 -27.26 12.42 4.43
C SER A 108 -27.29 10.89 4.35
N GLN A 109 -28.48 10.29 4.39
CA GLN A 109 -28.63 8.85 4.21
C GLN A 109 -28.00 8.37 2.89
N ASN A 110 -28.08 9.17 1.83
CA ASN A 110 -27.44 8.84 0.55
C ASN A 110 -25.90 8.74 0.66
N ALA A 111 -25.25 9.56 1.48
CA ALA A 111 -23.81 9.45 1.73
C ALA A 111 -23.47 8.17 2.52
N ILE A 112 -24.36 7.73 3.42
CA ILE A 112 -24.20 6.46 4.16
C ILE A 112 -24.48 5.24 3.27
N ASP A 113 -25.50 5.33 2.41
CA ASP A 113 -25.88 4.29 1.45
C ASP A 113 -24.77 4.00 0.42
N TRP A 114 -23.97 5.02 0.07
CA TRP A 114 -22.89 4.94 -0.91
C TRP A 114 -21.53 5.34 -0.31
N ALA A 115 -21.31 4.95 0.95
CA ALA A 115 -20.21 5.42 1.80
C ALA A 115 -18.80 5.21 1.25
N THR A 116 -18.60 4.22 0.39
CA THR A 116 -17.30 3.93 -0.24
C THR A 116 -17.27 4.23 -1.74
N GLY A 117 -18.37 4.74 -2.29
CA GLY A 117 -18.52 5.00 -3.73
C GLY A 117 -18.55 3.75 -4.61
N TYR A 118 -18.61 2.54 -4.03
CA TYR A 118 -18.50 1.31 -4.79
C TYR A 118 -19.70 1.12 -5.73
N SER A 119 -19.38 0.78 -6.99
CA SER A 119 -20.33 0.59 -8.08
C SER A 119 -21.18 1.83 -8.43
N CYS A 120 -20.71 3.03 -8.09
CA CYS A 120 -21.31 4.30 -8.48
C CYS A 120 -20.55 4.94 -9.63
N TYR A 121 -21.18 5.07 -10.80
CA TYR A 121 -20.60 5.71 -11.99
C TYR A 121 -21.55 6.76 -12.53
N ASN A 122 -21.06 7.98 -12.80
CA ASN A 122 -21.87 9.10 -13.31
C ASN A 122 -23.19 9.30 -12.55
N LYS A 123 -23.13 9.25 -11.21
CA LYS A 123 -24.28 9.37 -10.28
C LYS A 123 -25.31 8.24 -10.36
N ARG A 124 -25.03 7.14 -11.07
CA ARG A 124 -25.83 5.92 -11.04
C ARG A 124 -25.11 4.87 -10.22
N CYS A 125 -25.79 4.31 -9.25
CA CYS A 125 -25.24 3.27 -8.37
C CYS A 125 -26.02 1.98 -8.55
N ASN A 126 -25.35 0.83 -8.39
CA ASN A 126 -26.01 -0.46 -8.41
C ASN A 126 -26.67 -0.73 -7.05
N GLU A 127 -28.00 -0.76 -7.05
CA GLU A 127 -28.86 -0.95 -5.87
C GLU A 127 -28.48 -2.16 -5.01
N LYS A 128 -27.87 -3.21 -5.58
CA LYS A 128 -27.37 -4.36 -4.83
C LYS A 128 -26.39 -3.97 -3.71
N TYR A 129 -25.63 -2.88 -3.90
CA TYR A 129 -24.59 -2.45 -2.95
C TYR A 129 -25.01 -1.27 -2.09
N ARG A 130 -26.31 -0.95 -2.03
CA ARG A 130 -26.82 0.13 -1.18
C ARG A 130 -26.66 -0.24 0.30
N GLY A 131 -26.17 0.72 1.10
CA GLY A 131 -26.08 0.63 2.56
C GLY A 131 -24.64 0.49 3.05
N ILE A 132 -24.37 1.00 4.25
CA ILE A 132 -23.02 1.09 4.82
C ILE A 132 -22.30 -0.27 4.88
N TYR A 133 -22.99 -1.33 5.29
CA TYR A 133 -22.39 -2.67 5.35
C TYR A 133 -22.02 -3.19 3.96
N ALA A 134 -22.94 -3.11 3.00
CA ALA A 134 -22.71 -3.59 1.63
C ALA A 134 -21.58 -2.83 0.93
N GLN A 135 -21.46 -1.52 1.20
CA GLN A 135 -20.36 -0.69 0.71
C GLN A 135 -19.01 -1.11 1.31
N LEU A 136 -18.93 -1.30 2.63
CA LEU A 136 -17.72 -1.76 3.32
C LEU A 136 -17.30 -3.16 2.85
N ASP A 137 -18.25 -4.09 2.76
CA ASP A 137 -18.04 -5.47 2.33
C ASP A 137 -17.49 -5.52 0.89
N ALA A 138 -18.12 -4.78 -0.03
CA ALA A 138 -17.67 -4.70 -1.41
C ALA A 138 -16.30 -4.02 -1.56
N ALA A 139 -16.02 -2.96 -0.78
CA ALA A 139 -14.73 -2.29 -0.80
C ALA A 139 -13.59 -3.23 -0.36
N ALA A 140 -13.85 -4.11 0.62
CA ALA A 140 -12.90 -5.11 1.08
C ALA A 140 -12.70 -6.26 0.07
N ASP A 141 -13.79 -6.89 -0.41
CA ASP A 141 -13.71 -8.00 -1.38
C ASP A 141 -12.98 -7.58 -2.66
N THR A 142 -13.19 -6.33 -3.08
CA THR A 142 -12.54 -5.78 -4.27
C THR A 142 -11.01 -5.76 -4.17
N GLN A 143 -10.44 -5.53 -2.97
CA GLN A 143 -8.97 -5.53 -2.80
C GLN A 143 -8.36 -6.90 -3.10
N ARG A 144 -9.07 -7.96 -2.71
CA ARG A 144 -8.71 -9.34 -3.00
C ARG A 144 -8.84 -9.64 -4.50
N ILE A 145 -9.96 -9.24 -5.11
CA ILE A 145 -10.18 -9.38 -6.57
C ILE A 145 -9.05 -8.74 -7.37
N TYR A 146 -8.57 -7.56 -6.96
CA TYR A 146 -7.48 -6.86 -7.63
C TYR A 146 -6.13 -7.53 -7.47
N ALA A 147 -5.88 -8.18 -6.33
CA ALA A 147 -4.67 -8.96 -6.11
C ALA A 147 -4.66 -10.30 -6.87
N GLU A 148 -5.83 -10.89 -7.13
CA GLU A 148 -5.95 -12.23 -7.72
C GLU A 148 -6.04 -12.22 -9.26
N ARG A 149 -6.56 -11.16 -9.88
CA ARG A 149 -6.83 -11.12 -11.33
C ARG A 149 -5.79 -10.32 -12.10
N THR A 150 -5.42 -10.80 -13.28
CA THR A 150 -4.32 -10.23 -14.07
C THR A 150 -4.75 -9.37 -15.27
N TYR A 151 -6.05 -9.13 -15.48
CA TYR A 151 -6.53 -8.41 -16.67
C TYR A 151 -6.58 -6.90 -16.51
N PHE A 152 -6.23 -6.38 -15.32
CA PHE A 152 -6.28 -4.94 -15.06
C PHE A 152 -5.16 -4.17 -15.77
N SER A 153 -5.46 -2.92 -16.14
CA SER A 153 -4.49 -2.06 -16.83
C SER A 153 -3.30 -1.70 -15.95
N TYR A 154 -3.55 -1.43 -14.66
CA TYR A 154 -2.53 -1.15 -13.64
C TYR A 154 -2.10 -2.45 -12.95
N SER A 155 -0.80 -2.64 -12.80
CA SER A 155 -0.20 -3.80 -12.13
C SER A 155 1.20 -3.45 -11.63
N VAL A 156 1.71 -4.23 -10.68
CA VAL A 156 3.03 -4.00 -10.06
C VAL A 156 4.12 -3.98 -11.13
N GLY A 157 4.96 -2.94 -11.09
CA GLY A 157 6.10 -2.78 -11.99
C GLY A 157 5.75 -2.41 -13.43
N LYS A 158 4.47 -2.21 -13.78
CA LYS A 158 4.04 -1.81 -15.12
C LYS A 158 3.79 -0.31 -15.19
N GLU A 159 4.59 0.41 -15.97
CA GLU A 159 4.34 1.83 -16.25
C GLU A 159 3.02 1.98 -17.03
N THR A 160 2.12 2.80 -16.51
CA THR A 160 0.79 3.08 -17.06
C THR A 160 0.50 4.56 -16.93
N LYS A 161 -0.15 5.15 -17.94
CA LYS A 161 -0.57 6.56 -17.92
C LYS A 161 -1.92 6.69 -17.21
N THR A 162 -2.00 7.55 -16.21
CA THR A 162 -3.24 7.89 -15.50
C THR A 162 -4.15 8.77 -16.35
N THR A 163 -5.43 8.87 -15.99
CA THR A 163 -6.43 9.67 -16.71
C THR A 163 -6.10 11.16 -16.67
N ASP A 164 -5.49 11.64 -15.59
CA ASP A 164 -4.94 13.00 -15.45
C ASP A 164 -3.54 13.19 -16.06
N GLY A 165 -3.02 12.18 -16.77
CA GLY A 165 -1.89 12.32 -17.69
C GLY A 165 -0.51 11.98 -17.13
N PHE A 166 -0.41 11.62 -15.84
CA PHE A 166 0.84 11.22 -15.20
C PHE A 166 1.23 9.79 -15.56
N LYS A 167 2.53 9.50 -15.55
CA LYS A 167 3.04 8.13 -15.69
C LYS A 167 3.33 7.57 -14.31
N VAL A 168 2.70 6.45 -13.99
CA VAL A 168 2.89 5.76 -12.71
C VAL A 168 3.29 4.31 -12.95
N LYS A 169 4.13 3.79 -12.08
CA LYS A 169 4.62 2.41 -12.07
C LYS A 169 4.48 1.87 -10.65
N PRO A 170 3.28 1.36 -10.28
CA PRO A 170 3.02 0.89 -8.93
C PRO A 170 4.10 -0.07 -8.41
N ALA A 171 4.69 0.23 -7.27
CA ALA A 171 5.77 -0.54 -6.65
C ALA A 171 5.26 -1.77 -5.89
N ASN A 172 4.00 -1.77 -5.48
CA ASN A 172 3.35 -2.83 -4.72
C ASN A 172 1.88 -3.00 -5.12
N GLN A 173 1.25 -4.07 -4.65
CA GLN A 173 -0.13 -4.43 -5.03
C GLN A 173 -1.13 -3.44 -4.45
N ALA A 174 -0.91 -2.94 -3.24
CA ALA A 174 -1.76 -1.96 -2.57
C ALA A 174 -1.89 -0.67 -3.38
N THR A 175 -0.78 -0.14 -3.88
CA THR A 175 -0.76 1.02 -4.77
C THR A 175 -1.42 0.70 -6.11
N ALA A 176 -1.17 -0.48 -6.68
CA ALA A 176 -1.83 -0.90 -7.92
C ALA A 176 -3.37 -0.95 -7.76
N ASN A 177 -3.86 -1.49 -6.64
CA ASN A 177 -5.29 -1.55 -6.32
C ASN A 177 -5.95 -0.18 -6.30
N LEU A 178 -5.28 0.83 -5.73
CA LEU A 178 -5.79 2.21 -5.74
C LEU A 178 -5.96 2.75 -7.16
N TYR A 179 -4.99 2.52 -8.06
CA TYR A 179 -5.11 2.96 -9.45
C TYR A 179 -6.12 2.16 -10.29
N ILE A 180 -6.34 0.88 -9.96
CA ILE A 180 -7.43 0.09 -10.57
C ILE A 180 -8.78 0.70 -10.21
N TYR A 181 -8.96 1.11 -8.96
CA TYR A 181 -10.21 1.74 -8.49
C TYR A 181 -10.35 3.19 -8.98
N THR A 182 -9.32 4.00 -8.77
CA THR A 182 -9.24 5.43 -9.09
C THR A 182 -8.04 5.68 -10.00
N PRO A 183 -8.23 5.73 -11.34
CA PRO A 183 -7.13 5.88 -12.31
C PRO A 183 -6.63 7.33 -12.42
N TYR A 184 -6.52 8.04 -11.30
CA TYR A 184 -6.06 9.42 -11.19
C TYR A 184 -4.96 9.50 -10.14
N GLN A 185 -3.81 10.06 -10.49
CA GLN A 185 -2.79 10.35 -9.49
C GLN A 185 -3.30 11.40 -8.51
N GLY A 186 -3.91 12.47 -9.05
CA GLY A 186 -4.34 13.63 -8.32
C GLY A 186 -3.18 14.51 -7.85
N GLY A 187 -3.52 15.57 -7.13
CA GLY A 187 -2.58 16.52 -6.57
C GLY A 187 -3.23 17.49 -5.58
N PRO A 188 -2.44 18.42 -5.01
CA PRO A 188 -2.95 19.39 -4.05
C PRO A 188 -3.90 20.42 -4.68
N ALA A 189 -3.71 20.75 -5.96
CA ALA A 189 -4.62 21.56 -6.75
C ALA A 189 -5.37 20.69 -7.78
N GLY A 190 -6.70 20.78 -7.82
CA GLY A 190 -7.54 20.11 -8.82
C GLY A 190 -8.14 18.78 -8.36
N ILE A 191 -7.84 17.69 -9.08
CA ILE A 191 -8.43 16.37 -8.81
C ILE A 191 -7.72 15.75 -7.60
N GLY A 192 -8.49 15.39 -6.55
CA GLY A 192 -7.93 14.75 -5.36
C GLY A 192 -7.31 13.38 -5.65
N GLY A 193 -8.03 12.49 -6.37
CA GLY A 193 -7.52 11.20 -6.81
C GLY A 193 -6.82 10.38 -5.71
N ASN A 194 -5.77 9.65 -6.07
CA ASN A 194 -5.00 8.88 -5.09
C ASN A 194 -4.18 9.76 -4.13
N TYR A 195 -3.89 11.01 -4.49
CA TYR A 195 -3.31 12.01 -3.58
C TYR A 195 -4.22 12.31 -2.38
N ALA A 196 -5.54 12.43 -2.57
CA ALA A 196 -6.49 12.66 -1.49
C ALA A 196 -6.57 11.46 -0.54
N PHE A 197 -6.57 10.23 -1.08
CA PHE A 197 -6.44 9.02 -0.27
C PHE A 197 -5.14 9.03 0.54
N TRP A 198 -4.01 9.34 -0.10
CA TRP A 198 -2.70 9.41 0.55
C TRP A 198 -2.67 10.44 1.70
N ARG A 199 -3.32 11.60 1.55
CA ARG A 199 -3.42 12.60 2.63
C ARG A 199 -4.13 12.04 3.84
N VAL A 200 -5.27 11.37 3.63
CA VAL A 200 -6.02 10.68 4.71
C VAL A 200 -5.14 9.59 5.35
N TRP A 201 -4.51 8.75 4.54
CA TRP A 201 -3.66 7.66 5.00
C TRP A 201 -2.49 8.15 5.84
N SER A 202 -1.77 9.16 5.34
CA SER A 202 -0.59 9.74 5.97
C SER A 202 -0.91 10.50 7.26
N ARG A 203 -2.12 11.05 7.38
CA ARG A 203 -2.56 11.76 8.59
C ARG A 203 -2.94 10.81 9.72
N TYR A 204 -3.64 9.73 9.40
CA TYR A 204 -4.31 8.90 10.40
C TYR A 204 -3.72 7.51 10.60
N PHE A 205 -3.24 6.87 9.53
CA PHE A 205 -3.20 5.41 9.48
C PHE A 205 -1.84 4.80 9.17
N THR A 206 -0.93 5.58 8.59
CA THR A 206 0.32 5.06 8.05
C THR A 206 1.24 4.46 9.12
N GLU A 207 1.94 3.40 8.73
CA GLU A 207 3.05 2.79 9.46
C GLU A 207 4.40 3.44 9.12
N ARG A 208 4.38 4.53 8.34
CA ARG A 208 5.50 5.42 8.03
C ARG A 208 5.32 6.77 8.74
N PRO A 209 5.41 6.82 10.08
CA PRO A 209 5.04 8.01 10.82
C PRO A 209 6.04 9.16 10.66
N PHE A 210 7.33 8.85 10.49
CA PHE A 210 8.42 9.81 10.33
C PHE A 210 8.43 10.43 8.92
N ALA A 211 8.55 11.75 8.88
CA ALA A 211 8.53 12.54 7.65
C ALA A 211 9.96 12.90 7.19
N GLU A 212 10.07 13.85 6.26
CA GLU A 212 11.33 14.27 5.66
C GLU A 212 12.32 14.76 6.73
N GLY A 213 13.58 14.35 6.62
CA GLY A 213 14.66 14.81 7.51
C GLY A 213 14.71 14.13 8.88
N ALA A 214 13.76 13.26 9.21
CA ALA A 214 13.78 12.54 10.48
C ALA A 214 15.05 11.68 10.61
N LEU A 215 15.70 11.76 11.76
CA LEU A 215 16.87 10.96 12.11
C LEU A 215 16.45 9.85 13.05
N LEU A 216 16.89 8.63 12.78
CA LEU A 216 16.48 7.44 13.52
C LEU A 216 17.70 6.63 13.94
N ILE A 217 17.58 5.90 15.04
CA ILE A 217 18.53 4.86 15.46
C ILE A 217 17.78 3.54 15.61
N GLU A 218 18.25 2.50 14.94
CA GLU A 218 17.64 1.19 14.99
C GLU A 218 18.00 0.49 16.30
N GLN A 219 16.99 0.12 17.08
CA GLN A 219 17.15 -0.42 18.43
C GLN A 219 17.98 -1.71 18.45
N GLU A 220 17.78 -2.58 17.44
CA GLU A 220 18.39 -3.90 17.38
C GLU A 220 19.85 -3.88 16.89
N THR A 221 20.25 -2.87 16.11
CA THR A 221 21.57 -2.83 15.46
C THR A 221 22.44 -1.65 15.87
N GLY A 222 21.85 -0.58 16.43
CA GLY A 222 22.53 0.68 16.71
C GLY A 222 22.87 1.49 15.46
N ASN A 223 22.40 1.08 14.27
CA ASN A 223 22.65 1.82 13.03
C ASN A 223 21.81 3.10 12.96
N TYR A 224 22.43 4.18 12.50
CA TYR A 224 21.75 5.44 12.25
C TYR A 224 21.13 5.49 10.85
N TRP A 225 19.97 6.13 10.76
CA TRP A 225 19.20 6.29 9.54
C TRP A 225 18.66 7.71 9.39
N LYS A 226 18.45 8.12 8.15
CA LYS A 226 17.72 9.33 7.77
C LYS A 226 16.52 8.96 6.91
N ILE A 227 15.37 9.60 7.14
CA ILE A 227 14.22 9.54 6.23
C ILE A 227 14.35 10.65 5.20
N GLU A 228 14.32 10.27 3.93
CA GLU A 228 14.42 11.18 2.80
C GLU A 228 13.59 10.65 1.63
N ASN A 229 12.71 11.48 1.08
CA ASN A 229 11.76 11.12 0.02
C ASN A 229 10.94 9.85 0.36
N ASN A 230 10.47 9.74 1.61
CA ASN A 230 9.74 8.58 2.14
C ASN A 230 10.53 7.25 2.10
N LYS A 231 11.87 7.32 2.04
CA LYS A 231 12.79 6.17 2.05
C LYS A 231 13.75 6.27 3.22
N ARG A 232 14.25 5.13 3.68
CA ARG A 232 15.29 5.06 4.72
C ARG A 232 16.67 5.00 4.08
N ARG A 233 17.55 5.90 4.50
CA ARG A 233 18.97 5.95 4.12
C ARG A 233 19.81 5.64 5.35
N GLN A 234 20.62 4.58 5.30
CA GLN A 234 21.53 4.27 6.40
C GLN A 234 22.72 5.23 6.34
N PHE A 235 23.20 5.72 7.47
CA PHE A 235 24.53 6.34 7.52
C PHE A 235 25.59 5.25 7.40
N ALA A 236 26.60 5.45 6.55
CA ALA A 236 27.60 4.42 6.28
C ALA A 236 28.45 4.08 7.53
N SER A 237 28.50 4.97 8.53
CA SER A 237 29.02 4.69 9.86
C SER A 237 28.41 5.65 10.90
N ALA A 238 28.56 5.31 12.19
CA ALA A 238 28.22 6.21 13.28
C ALA A 238 29.03 7.52 13.21
N ASP A 239 30.31 7.47 12.83
CA ASP A 239 31.16 8.67 12.71
C ASP A 239 30.62 9.66 11.68
N ILE A 240 30.06 9.18 10.56
CA ILE A 240 29.44 10.05 9.55
C ILE A 240 28.22 10.76 10.15
N TYR A 241 27.39 10.04 10.90
CA TYR A 241 26.25 10.64 11.60
C TYR A 241 26.70 11.69 12.63
N LEU A 242 27.66 11.34 13.48
CA LEU A 242 28.10 12.17 14.62
C LEU A 242 28.86 13.44 14.18
N LYS A 243 29.38 13.48 12.95
CA LYS A 243 29.94 14.70 12.37
C LYS A 243 28.90 15.82 12.25
N ASP A 244 27.66 15.47 11.91
CA ASP A 244 26.61 16.45 11.62
C ASP A 244 25.56 16.54 12.73
N TYR A 245 25.35 15.46 13.48
CA TYR A 245 24.25 15.32 14.43
C TYR A 245 24.73 14.83 15.79
N ARG A 246 23.89 15.00 16.81
CA ARG A 246 24.13 14.45 18.16
C ARG A 246 23.35 13.14 18.32
N PRO A 247 23.81 12.19 19.15
CA PRO A 247 23.08 10.94 19.40
C PRO A 247 21.61 11.18 19.79
N GLU A 248 21.34 12.20 20.61
CA GLU A 248 19.99 12.54 21.06
C GLU A 248 19.06 13.10 19.97
N ASP A 249 19.60 13.45 18.79
CA ASP A 249 18.80 13.92 17.67
C ASP A 249 18.10 12.75 16.94
N ALA A 250 18.53 11.51 17.18
CA ALA A 250 17.94 10.30 16.61
C ALA A 250 16.79 9.75 17.46
N ILE A 251 15.69 9.40 16.80
CA ILE A 251 14.55 8.71 17.42
C ILE A 251 14.77 7.20 17.36
N ILE A 252 14.57 6.52 18.49
CA ILE A 252 14.70 5.06 18.57
C ILE A 252 13.54 4.39 17.82
N ILE A 253 13.87 3.44 16.95
CA ILE A 253 12.88 2.70 16.15
C ILE A 253 13.24 1.21 16.09
N SER A 254 12.24 0.32 16.09
CA SER A 254 12.46 -1.11 15.85
C SER A 254 12.66 -1.42 14.38
N SER A 255 13.41 -2.49 14.06
CA SER A 255 13.57 -3.02 12.69
C SER A 255 12.23 -3.24 11.98
N ASN A 256 11.22 -3.71 12.72
CA ASN A 256 9.87 -3.97 12.19
C ASN A 256 9.17 -2.68 11.70
N LYS A 257 9.29 -1.58 12.46
CA LYS A 257 8.73 -0.28 12.03
C LYS A 257 9.58 0.34 10.92
N LEU A 258 10.90 0.25 11.01
CA LEU A 258 11.79 0.75 9.99
C LEU A 258 11.60 0.04 8.63
N SER A 259 11.16 -1.23 8.62
CA SER A 259 10.94 -2.01 7.39
C SER A 259 9.81 -1.49 6.48
N TYR A 260 8.95 -0.59 6.97
CA TYR A 260 7.90 0.01 6.14
C TYR A 260 8.45 1.05 5.15
N TYR A 261 9.65 1.59 5.42
CA TYR A 261 10.35 2.48 4.51
C TYR A 261 11.22 1.67 3.54
N GLN A 262 11.09 1.93 2.24
CA GLN A 262 12.01 1.34 1.26
C GLN A 262 13.43 1.83 1.53
N ALA A 263 14.42 0.95 1.40
CA ALA A 263 15.82 1.34 1.49
C ALA A 263 16.22 2.15 0.24
N SER A 264 17.07 3.15 0.44
CA SER A 264 17.76 3.86 -0.63
C SER A 264 19.27 3.93 -0.33
N ALA A 265 20.03 4.53 -1.24
CA ALA A 265 21.48 4.60 -1.13
C ALA A 265 21.91 5.23 0.21
N PRO A 266 22.96 4.69 0.86
CA PRO A 266 23.40 5.18 2.16
C PRO A 266 23.87 6.64 2.09
N VAL A 267 23.95 7.27 3.26
CA VAL A 267 24.65 8.54 3.47
C VAL A 267 26.12 8.22 3.69
N GLU A 268 26.93 8.43 2.64
CA GLU A 268 28.36 8.11 2.64
C GLU A 268 29.26 9.26 3.09
N PHE A 269 28.75 10.49 3.04
CA PHE A 269 29.52 11.70 3.33
C PHE A 269 28.76 12.54 4.35
N ALA A 270 29.50 13.04 5.34
CA ALA A 270 29.01 14.07 6.24
C ALA A 270 28.91 15.41 5.50
N ASN A 271 28.15 16.35 6.06
CA ASN A 271 28.10 17.71 5.58
C ASN A 271 29.50 18.35 5.64
N ASN A 272 29.80 19.21 4.68
CA ASN A 272 31.11 19.83 4.49
C ASN A 272 32.28 18.85 4.27
N ALA A 273 32.03 17.62 3.80
CA ALA A 273 33.10 16.68 3.43
C ALA A 273 33.86 17.15 2.18
N ILE A 274 35.20 17.07 2.21
CA ILE A 274 36.03 17.27 1.02
C ILE A 274 36.28 15.94 0.34
N VAL A 275 36.01 15.89 -0.97
CA VAL A 275 36.17 14.70 -1.82
C VAL A 275 36.95 15.03 -3.07
N LYS A 276 37.56 14.02 -3.69
CA LYS A 276 38.28 14.14 -4.96
C LYS A 276 37.58 13.33 -6.04
N GLY A 277 37.26 13.96 -7.17
CA GLY A 277 36.68 13.26 -8.32
C GLY A 277 37.68 12.29 -8.94
N ALA A 278 37.29 11.02 -9.09
CA ALA A 278 38.16 9.96 -9.59
C ALA A 278 38.60 10.16 -11.04
N GLY A 279 37.74 10.75 -11.88
CA GLY A 279 38.04 11.03 -13.28
C GLY A 279 38.65 12.40 -13.50
N SER A 280 38.09 13.43 -12.85
CA SER A 280 38.51 14.82 -13.01
C SER A 280 39.75 15.20 -12.20
N ASN A 281 40.08 14.44 -11.15
CA ASN A 281 41.05 14.79 -10.10
C ASN A 281 40.78 16.13 -9.40
N LEU A 282 39.59 16.70 -9.59
CA LEU A 282 39.19 17.96 -8.97
C LEU A 282 38.73 17.72 -7.52
N LEU A 283 38.97 18.71 -6.67
CA LEU A 283 38.50 18.72 -5.29
C LEU A 283 37.15 19.40 -5.20
N TYR A 284 36.26 18.83 -4.39
CA TYR A 284 34.92 19.35 -4.14
C TYR A 284 34.64 19.36 -2.64
N LEU A 285 33.97 20.41 -2.18
CA LEU A 285 33.27 20.43 -0.89
C LEU A 285 31.83 19.96 -1.13
N LEU A 286 31.41 18.91 -0.42
CA LEU A 286 30.02 18.47 -0.39
C LEU A 286 29.32 19.17 0.78
N SER A 287 28.46 20.15 0.50
CA SER A 287 27.78 20.96 1.52
C SER A 287 26.30 21.12 1.17
N ASN A 288 25.41 20.81 2.13
CA ASN A 288 23.95 20.99 2.01
C ASN A 288 23.38 20.42 0.70
N ASN A 289 23.76 19.19 0.37
CA ASN A 289 23.37 18.50 -0.87
C ASN A 289 23.84 19.18 -2.17
N THR A 290 24.87 20.03 -2.14
CA THR A 290 25.55 20.58 -3.32
C THR A 290 27.00 20.14 -3.35
N LYS A 291 27.59 20.06 -4.54
CA LYS A 291 29.04 19.96 -4.72
C LYS A 291 29.59 21.33 -5.15
N GLN A 292 30.60 21.80 -4.45
CA GLN A 292 31.25 23.08 -4.76
C GLN A 292 32.70 22.80 -5.13
N ARG A 293 33.09 23.16 -6.37
CA ARG A 293 34.46 22.96 -6.83
C ARG A 293 35.42 23.85 -6.04
N ILE A 294 36.51 23.28 -5.55
CA ILE A 294 37.57 24.01 -4.88
C ILE A 294 38.62 24.42 -5.92
N VAL A 295 38.92 25.71 -5.99
CA VAL A 295 39.79 26.31 -7.02
C VAL A 295 40.98 27.00 -6.37
N GLY A 296 42.16 26.40 -6.54
CA GLY A 296 43.43 26.91 -6.01
C GLY A 296 43.73 26.45 -4.59
N GLU A 297 45.01 26.53 -4.20
CA GLU A 297 45.48 26.06 -2.88
C GLU A 297 45.02 26.97 -1.73
N GLN A 298 44.90 28.28 -1.97
CA GLN A 298 44.38 29.25 -1.00
C GLN A 298 42.93 28.93 -0.59
N ALA A 299 42.13 28.36 -1.50
CA ALA A 299 40.75 27.95 -1.20
C ALA A 299 40.67 26.80 -0.18
N LEU A 300 41.66 25.90 -0.14
CA LEU A 300 41.75 24.84 0.88
C LEU A 300 42.04 25.42 2.27
N ALA A 301 42.88 26.47 2.34
CA ALA A 301 43.19 27.14 3.60
C ALA A 301 41.95 27.76 4.25
N LEU A 302 41.00 28.26 3.45
CA LEU A 302 39.71 28.78 3.93
C LEU A 302 38.80 27.71 4.55
N LEU A 303 39.05 26.43 4.26
CA LEU A 303 38.33 25.27 4.80
C LEU A 303 39.04 24.66 6.02
N GLY A 304 40.07 25.33 6.54
CA GLY A 304 40.84 24.89 7.69
C GLY A 304 41.97 23.91 7.36
N TYR A 305 42.28 23.68 6.08
CA TYR A 305 43.36 22.77 5.65
C TYR A 305 44.59 23.56 5.22
N ARG A 306 45.70 23.46 5.95
CA ARG A 306 46.95 24.16 5.62
C ARG A 306 47.95 23.18 5.02
N LEU A 307 48.70 23.61 4.01
CA LEU A 307 49.77 22.82 3.38
C LEU A 307 50.91 22.45 4.36
N ALA A 308 51.08 23.22 5.43
CA ALA A 308 52.07 22.96 6.49
C ALA A 308 51.56 21.99 7.57
N ASP A 309 50.30 21.55 7.51
CA ASP A 309 49.79 20.56 8.46
C ASP A 309 50.53 19.25 8.23
N THR A 310 51.08 18.68 9.31
CA THR A 310 51.89 17.44 9.26
C THR A 310 51.06 16.20 8.88
N VAL A 311 49.74 16.34 8.78
CA VAL A 311 48.80 15.33 8.32
C VAL A 311 48.27 15.76 6.94
N PRO A 312 48.65 15.06 5.85
CA PRO A 312 48.15 15.37 4.51
C PRO A 312 46.63 15.24 4.44
N VAL A 313 45.98 16.19 3.75
CA VAL A 313 44.57 16.01 3.37
C VAL A 313 44.48 14.85 2.40
N ALA A 314 43.87 13.76 2.84
CA ALA A 314 43.60 12.57 2.01
C ALA A 314 42.09 12.49 1.72
N PRO A 315 41.55 13.38 0.85
CA PRO A 315 40.13 13.38 0.53
C PRO A 315 39.74 12.06 -0.14
N ALA A 316 38.55 11.55 0.19
CA ALA A 316 38.05 10.31 -0.39
C ALA A 316 37.94 10.44 -1.91
N LEU A 317 38.43 9.43 -2.64
CA LEU A 317 38.29 9.36 -4.08
C LEU A 317 36.87 8.88 -4.43
N VAL A 318 36.12 9.70 -5.15
CA VAL A 318 34.70 9.46 -5.45
C VAL A 318 34.49 9.35 -6.96
N PRO A 319 33.81 8.30 -7.45
CA PRO A 319 33.45 8.19 -8.86
C PRO A 319 32.65 9.41 -9.34
N GLU A 320 32.92 9.87 -10.56
CA GLU A 320 32.27 11.06 -11.14
C GLU A 320 30.74 10.89 -11.20
N GLU A 321 30.27 9.67 -11.40
CA GLU A 321 28.87 9.27 -11.40
C GLU A 321 28.15 9.60 -10.07
N LYS A 322 28.85 9.39 -8.94
CA LYS A 322 28.32 9.72 -7.60
C LYS A 322 28.32 11.23 -7.38
N LEU A 323 29.34 11.95 -7.87
CA LEU A 323 29.39 13.41 -7.78
C LEU A 323 28.31 14.07 -8.66
N ALA A 324 27.97 13.46 -9.80
CA ALA A 324 26.92 13.95 -10.68
C ALA A 324 25.51 13.95 -10.04
N ALA A 325 25.31 13.19 -8.96
CA ALA A 325 24.06 13.20 -8.20
C ALA A 325 23.87 14.48 -7.35
N PHE A 326 24.94 15.25 -7.12
CA PHE A 326 24.89 16.52 -6.40
C PHE A 326 24.79 17.69 -7.40
N PRO A 327 23.81 18.59 -7.23
CA PRO A 327 23.80 19.88 -7.93
C PRO A 327 25.12 20.66 -7.73
N GLU A 328 25.58 21.33 -8.79
CA GLU A 328 26.72 22.25 -8.71
C GLU A 328 26.33 23.48 -7.87
N GLY A 329 27.20 23.83 -6.93
CA GLY A 329 27.15 25.08 -6.19
C GLY A 329 28.28 26.03 -6.62
N GLU A 330 28.25 27.24 -6.08
CA GLU A 330 29.28 28.25 -6.35
C GLU A 330 30.69 27.71 -6.01
N PRO A 331 31.69 27.91 -6.89
CA PRO A 331 33.04 27.45 -6.64
C PRO A 331 33.66 28.18 -5.45
N ILE A 332 34.47 27.45 -4.69
CA ILE A 332 35.25 27.99 -3.57
C ILE A 332 36.60 28.43 -4.11
N THR A 333 36.86 29.73 -4.02
CA THR A 333 38.10 30.39 -4.44
C THR A 333 38.75 31.10 -3.25
N GLU A 334 39.92 31.68 -3.46
CA GLU A 334 40.59 32.51 -2.44
C GLU A 334 39.78 33.75 -2.01
N GLN A 335 38.80 34.19 -2.83
CA GLN A 335 37.91 35.30 -2.51
C GLN A 335 36.66 34.86 -1.74
N SER A 336 36.42 33.55 -1.58
CA SER A 336 35.25 33.06 -0.86
C SER A 336 35.31 33.42 0.62
N VAL A 337 34.20 33.92 1.17
CA VAL A 337 34.13 34.31 2.58
C VAL A 337 33.30 33.31 3.37
N TYR A 338 33.94 32.62 4.32
CA TYR A 338 33.35 31.55 5.14
C TYR A 338 32.55 30.52 4.31
N PRO A 339 33.19 29.78 3.39
CA PRO A 339 32.50 28.81 2.52
C PRO A 339 31.75 27.70 3.29
N GLN A 340 32.29 27.22 4.43
CA GLN A 340 31.62 26.26 5.32
C GLN A 340 30.62 26.92 6.29
N GLY A 341 30.70 28.24 6.43
CA GLY A 341 29.98 29.03 7.42
C GLY A 341 30.71 29.14 8.76
N VAL A 342 30.48 30.23 9.48
CA VAL A 342 30.93 30.43 10.87
C VAL A 342 29.75 30.92 11.71
N LEU A 343 29.59 30.36 12.91
CA LEU A 343 28.65 30.88 13.90
C LEU A 343 29.27 32.09 14.58
N ALA A 344 28.53 33.20 14.62
CA ALA A 344 28.95 34.43 15.27
C ALA A 344 27.90 34.87 16.30
N GLN A 345 28.38 35.43 17.41
CA GLN A 345 27.55 36.04 18.43
C GLN A 345 28.07 37.43 18.75
N ASN A 346 27.19 38.43 18.72
CA ASN A 346 27.55 39.81 19.01
C ASN A 346 27.53 40.12 20.53
N GLU A 347 27.80 41.38 20.90
CA GLU A 347 27.83 41.81 22.30
C GLU A 347 26.46 41.76 22.98
N SER A 348 25.37 41.87 22.21
CA SER A 348 23.99 41.75 22.73
C SER A 348 23.53 40.30 22.87
N GLY A 349 24.35 39.32 22.48
CA GLY A 349 24.02 37.90 22.51
C GLY A 349 23.24 37.41 21.29
N ALA A 350 22.96 38.25 20.30
CA ALA A 350 22.31 37.85 19.05
C ALA A 350 23.23 36.94 18.22
N MET A 351 22.65 35.88 17.68
CA MET A 351 23.35 34.80 16.98
C MET A 351 23.16 34.92 15.46
N PHE A 352 24.23 34.62 14.72
CA PHE A 352 24.24 34.66 13.26
C PHE A 352 25.06 33.48 12.70
N LEU A 353 24.65 32.95 11.55
CA LEU A 353 25.54 32.19 10.67
C LEU A 353 26.08 33.15 9.61
N ILE A 354 27.40 33.28 9.48
CA ILE A 354 28.01 34.00 8.36
C ILE A 354 28.51 32.94 7.37
N LYS A 355 27.92 32.87 6.18
CA LYS A 355 28.26 31.87 5.16
C LYS A 355 28.20 32.50 3.77
N GLN A 356 29.21 32.21 2.94
CA GLN A 356 29.31 32.72 1.57
C GLN A 356 29.13 34.24 1.48
N GLY A 357 29.74 34.97 2.41
CA GLY A 357 29.70 36.44 2.46
C GLY A 357 28.36 37.06 2.89
N GLN A 358 27.37 36.27 3.30
CA GLN A 358 26.09 36.76 3.84
C GLN A 358 25.93 36.39 5.32
N ARG A 359 25.14 37.16 6.07
CA ARG A 359 24.78 36.85 7.46
C ARG A 359 23.31 36.43 7.58
N TYR A 360 23.08 35.29 8.21
CA TYR A 360 21.76 34.70 8.44
C TYR A 360 21.45 34.78 9.94
N PRO A 361 20.41 35.50 10.36
CA PRO A 361 20.01 35.54 11.76
C PRO A 361 19.62 34.15 12.29
N ILE A 362 20.02 33.84 13.52
CA ILE A 362 19.56 32.67 14.28
C ILE A 362 18.67 33.20 15.41
N LEU A 363 17.35 33.09 15.22
CA LEU A 363 16.37 33.77 16.05
C LEU A 363 16.00 33.00 17.34
N ASP A 364 16.35 31.72 17.43
CA ASP A 364 15.86 30.83 18.47
C ASP A 364 16.92 29.80 18.89
N GLU A 365 16.97 29.47 20.17
CA GLU A 365 17.90 28.47 20.71
C GLU A 365 17.66 27.08 20.10
N ALA A 366 16.40 26.72 19.80
CA ALA A 366 16.08 25.47 19.13
C ALA A 366 16.75 25.36 17.76
N VAL A 367 16.85 26.47 17.01
CA VAL A 367 17.57 26.52 15.72
C VAL A 367 19.05 26.28 15.94
N TRP A 368 19.67 26.92 16.94
CA TRP A 368 21.09 26.74 17.25
C TRP A 368 21.41 25.28 17.64
N GLN A 369 20.58 24.70 18.51
CA GLN A 369 20.79 23.34 19.00
C GLN A 369 20.53 22.28 17.93
N MET A 370 19.47 22.42 17.13
CA MET A 370 19.08 21.41 16.14
C MET A 370 19.91 21.47 14.86
N ASN A 371 20.27 22.67 14.38
CA ASN A 371 21.02 22.81 13.12
C ASN A 371 22.54 22.78 13.31
N PHE A 372 23.01 23.16 14.50
CA PHE A 372 24.45 23.35 14.75
C PHE A 372 24.92 22.73 16.06
N LYS A 373 24.16 21.80 16.65
CA LYS A 373 24.57 21.04 17.85
C LYS A 373 24.94 21.89 19.07
N LYS A 374 24.50 23.16 19.09
CA LYS A 374 24.94 24.17 20.06
C LYS A 374 26.47 24.41 20.04
N ASP A 375 27.08 24.25 18.86
CA ASP A 375 28.48 24.52 18.62
C ASP A 375 28.81 25.97 19.03
N PRO A 376 29.96 26.20 19.67
CA PRO A 376 30.29 27.50 20.23
C PRO A 376 30.46 28.57 19.13
N PRO A 377 29.81 29.74 19.25
CA PRO A 377 29.98 30.82 18.30
C PRO A 377 31.28 31.60 18.53
N LEU A 378 31.80 32.18 17.47
CA LEU A 378 32.82 33.22 17.55
C LEU A 378 32.21 34.50 18.11
N ARG A 379 32.87 35.11 19.11
CA ARG A 379 32.47 36.40 19.65
C ARG A 379 33.02 37.50 18.74
N LEU A 380 32.13 38.22 18.07
CA LEU A 380 32.47 39.31 17.16
C LEU A 380 31.76 40.59 17.57
N LEU A 381 32.32 41.75 17.21
CA LEU A 381 31.62 43.01 17.43
C LEU A 381 30.44 43.14 16.45
N THR A 382 29.37 43.85 16.84
CA THR A 382 28.23 44.09 15.94
C THR A 382 28.68 44.70 14.61
N ALA A 383 29.62 45.66 14.65
CA ALA A 383 30.18 46.31 13.47
C ALA A 383 30.99 45.37 12.55
N GLU A 384 31.48 44.23 13.05
CA GLU A 384 32.17 43.22 12.22
C GLU A 384 31.18 42.34 11.49
N ILE A 385 30.08 41.96 12.16
CA ILE A 385 29.01 41.16 11.57
C ILE A 385 28.26 41.99 10.50
N GLU A 386 28.05 43.29 10.74
CA GLU A 386 27.35 44.20 9.83
C GLU A 386 28.06 44.45 8.49
N LYS A 387 29.33 44.06 8.35
CA LYS A 387 30.04 44.07 7.06
C LYS A 387 29.44 43.12 6.04
N TYR A 388 28.71 42.10 6.51
CA TYR A 388 28.07 41.10 5.65
C TYR A 388 26.60 41.48 5.37
N PRO A 389 26.16 41.47 4.10
CA PRO A 389 24.76 41.68 3.76
C PRO A 389 23.82 40.70 4.49
N PRO A 390 22.68 41.17 5.03
CA PRO A 390 21.72 40.32 5.69
C PRO A 390 21.01 39.38 4.70
N ALA A 391 20.72 38.17 5.16
CA ALA A 391 19.94 37.15 4.48
C ALA A 391 18.78 36.69 5.38
N ASP A 392 17.91 35.84 4.83
CA ASP A 392 16.78 35.29 5.58
C ASP A 392 17.24 34.50 6.82
N PRO A 393 16.46 34.49 7.91
CA PRO A 393 16.82 33.73 9.11
C PRO A 393 16.93 32.22 8.86
N ILE A 394 17.83 31.56 9.59
CA ILE A 394 17.92 30.10 9.59
C ILE A 394 16.66 29.53 10.26
N LYS A 395 15.96 28.65 9.53
CA LYS A 395 14.73 27.99 10.00
C LYS A 395 15.06 26.73 10.81
N LEU A 396 14.04 26.15 11.46
CA LEU A 396 14.16 24.80 12.02
C LEU A 396 14.39 23.80 10.89
N ARG A 397 15.27 22.80 11.10
CA ARG A 397 15.49 21.75 10.09
C ARG A 397 14.31 20.79 9.99
N ASP A 398 14.15 20.24 8.80
CA ASP A 398 13.25 19.11 8.58
C ASP A 398 13.61 17.92 9.47
N GLY A 399 12.57 17.21 9.93
CA GLY A 399 12.64 16.12 10.89
C GLY A 399 12.55 16.56 12.35
N SER A 400 12.64 17.86 12.63
CA SER A 400 12.60 18.39 13.99
C SER A 400 11.19 18.35 14.57
N VAL A 401 11.09 18.06 15.86
CA VAL A 401 9.86 18.28 16.63
C VAL A 401 10.12 19.30 17.71
N VAL A 402 9.25 20.31 17.78
CA VAL A 402 9.31 21.40 18.75
C VAL A 402 7.97 21.58 19.44
N LYS A 403 8.00 22.19 20.63
CA LYS A 403 6.83 22.57 21.40
C LYS A 403 6.70 24.09 21.42
N SER A 404 5.55 24.64 21.10
CA SER A 404 5.29 26.09 21.21
C SER A 404 5.05 26.50 22.66
N GLY A 405 5.11 27.82 22.93
CA GLY A 405 4.84 28.38 24.26
C GLY A 405 3.45 28.06 24.83
N ASN A 406 2.44 27.86 23.96
CA ASN A 406 1.09 27.44 24.35
C ASN A 406 0.92 25.92 24.51
N GLY A 407 1.98 25.14 24.34
CA GLY A 407 1.99 23.70 24.59
C GLY A 407 1.67 22.81 23.39
N ASN A 408 1.42 23.36 22.21
CA ASN A 408 1.23 22.57 20.99
C ASN A 408 2.56 22.00 20.50
N PHE A 409 2.51 20.82 19.86
CA PHE A 409 3.68 20.18 19.27
C PHE A 409 3.65 20.33 17.75
N TYR A 410 4.80 20.61 17.15
CA TYR A 410 4.94 20.77 15.71
C TYR A 410 6.08 19.91 15.16
N LEU A 411 5.78 19.13 14.13
CA LEU A 411 6.78 18.47 13.29
C LEU A 411 7.14 19.41 12.12
N ILE A 412 8.43 19.67 11.93
CA ILE A 412 8.94 20.41 10.78
C ILE A 412 9.33 19.43 9.69
N SER A 413 8.79 19.61 8.50
CA SER A 413 9.09 18.73 7.37
C SER A 413 8.82 19.46 6.06
N LYS A 414 9.78 19.36 5.13
CA LYS A 414 9.83 20.13 3.88
C LYS A 414 9.55 21.62 4.09
N GLY A 415 10.13 22.20 5.14
CA GLY A 415 9.98 23.61 5.49
C GLY A 415 8.61 24.01 6.07
N LYS A 416 7.65 23.09 6.20
CA LYS A 416 6.32 23.33 6.78
C LYS A 416 6.23 22.84 8.23
N LYS A 417 5.35 23.45 9.03
CA LYS A 417 5.01 23.00 10.39
C LYS A 417 3.70 22.21 10.38
N GLN A 418 3.75 20.98 10.88
CA GLN A 418 2.58 20.11 11.04
C GLN A 418 2.19 20.06 12.51
N LEU A 419 0.96 20.44 12.84
CA LEU A 419 0.45 20.29 14.20
C LEU A 419 0.35 18.81 14.55
N ILE A 420 0.94 18.39 15.66
CA ILE A 420 0.68 17.09 16.29
C ILE A 420 -0.50 17.28 17.25
N THR A 421 -1.62 16.62 16.98
CA THR A 421 -2.94 16.96 17.53
C THR A 421 -3.09 16.74 19.04
N SER A 422 -2.22 15.95 19.66
CA SER A 422 -2.24 15.72 21.11
C SER A 422 -0.88 15.31 21.65
N THR A 423 -0.72 15.45 22.96
CA THR A 423 0.44 14.94 23.70
C THR A 423 0.60 13.43 23.52
N ASP A 424 -0.51 12.68 23.51
CA ASP A 424 -0.47 11.22 23.32
C ASP A 424 -0.03 10.82 21.92
N VAL A 425 -0.41 11.58 20.89
CA VAL A 425 0.12 11.37 19.54
C VAL A 425 1.61 11.70 19.51
N ALA A 426 2.04 12.81 20.12
CA ALA A 426 3.45 13.19 20.18
C ALA A 426 4.32 12.13 20.89
N ARG A 427 3.86 11.59 22.04
CA ARG A 427 4.55 10.50 22.75
C ARG A 427 4.63 9.23 21.94
N ARG A 428 3.53 8.78 21.34
CA ARG A 428 3.53 7.55 20.51
C ARG A 428 4.37 7.71 19.24
N PHE A 429 4.43 8.92 18.71
CA PHE A 429 5.22 9.28 17.54
C PHE A 429 6.73 9.30 17.83
N LEU A 430 7.15 9.89 18.95
CA LEU A 430 8.56 10.09 19.30
C LEU A 430 9.16 8.99 20.18
N GLY A 431 8.33 8.30 20.96
CA GLY A 431 8.79 7.56 22.14
C GLY A 431 9.07 8.47 23.34
N ASP A 432 9.01 7.92 24.55
CA ASP A 432 9.08 8.70 25.79
C ASP A 432 10.41 9.47 25.96
N GLU A 433 11.53 8.88 25.55
CA GLU A 433 12.86 9.49 25.69
C GLU A 433 13.04 10.72 24.79
N ALA A 434 12.66 10.62 23.51
CA ALA A 434 12.72 11.77 22.59
C ALA A 434 11.64 12.80 22.94
N PHE A 435 10.45 12.36 23.38
CA PHE A 435 9.39 13.25 23.84
C PHE A 435 9.85 14.14 25.01
N GLY A 436 10.59 13.58 25.98
CA GLY A 436 11.12 14.34 27.12
C GLY A 436 12.16 15.41 26.76
N ARG A 437 12.71 15.37 25.55
CA ARG A 437 13.76 16.28 25.06
C ARG A 437 13.26 17.30 24.03
N VAL A 438 11.97 17.32 23.72
CA VAL A 438 11.40 18.26 22.73
C VAL A 438 11.67 19.70 23.17
N LEU A 439 12.35 20.45 22.31
CA LEU A 439 12.73 21.84 22.58
C LEU A 439 11.54 22.78 22.45
N LEU A 440 11.56 23.87 23.21
CA LEU A 440 10.63 24.98 23.03
C LEU A 440 11.04 25.79 21.80
N ALA A 441 10.06 26.21 21.01
CA ALA A 441 10.23 27.13 19.88
C ALA A 441 9.34 28.35 20.06
N SER A 442 9.89 29.53 19.83
CA SER A 442 9.16 30.79 19.85
C SER A 442 8.16 30.92 18.70
N ASP A 443 7.14 31.76 18.87
CA ASP A 443 6.18 32.02 17.80
C ASP A 443 6.84 32.67 16.57
N ALA A 444 7.91 33.44 16.78
CA ALA A 444 8.69 34.08 15.72
C ALA A 444 9.34 33.03 14.79
N ILE A 445 9.98 31.98 15.34
CA ILE A 445 10.57 30.94 14.51
C ILE A 445 9.50 30.07 13.85
N LEU A 446 8.42 29.75 14.56
CA LEU A 446 7.30 28.99 14.01
C LEU A 446 6.57 29.74 12.89
N ALA A 447 6.54 31.07 12.91
CA ALA A 447 5.95 31.89 11.85
C ALA A 447 6.72 31.81 10.51
N LEU A 448 7.99 31.38 10.52
CA LEU A 448 8.78 31.17 9.30
C LEU A 448 8.39 29.90 8.53
N HIS A 449 7.54 29.06 9.12
CA HIS A 449 7.06 27.81 8.55
C HIS A 449 5.56 27.91 8.24
N GLU A 450 5.21 27.70 6.97
CA GLU A 450 3.81 27.54 6.57
C GLU A 450 3.19 26.31 7.24
N SER A 451 1.89 26.37 7.50
CA SER A 451 1.17 25.25 8.08
C SER A 451 1.00 24.11 7.06
N GLY A 452 1.33 22.89 7.47
CA GLY A 452 1.00 21.66 6.77
C GLY A 452 -0.17 20.92 7.43
N ASP A 453 -0.58 19.81 6.83
CA ASP A 453 -1.59 18.92 7.41
C ASP A 453 -1.17 18.44 8.79
N ALA A 454 -2.13 18.34 9.72
CA ALA A 454 -1.88 17.83 11.06
C ALA A 454 -1.47 16.34 11.05
N VAL A 455 -0.71 15.93 12.05
CA VAL A 455 -0.36 14.54 12.36
C VAL A 455 -1.27 14.05 13.49
N ASP A 456 -2.04 13.00 13.22
CA ASP A 456 -3.13 12.59 14.10
C ASP A 456 -3.36 11.07 14.12
N PHE A 457 -2.29 10.32 14.36
CA PHE A 457 -2.34 8.87 14.22
C PHE A 457 -3.35 8.22 15.19
N ILE A 458 -4.18 7.33 14.63
CA ILE A 458 -5.09 6.50 15.41
C ILE A 458 -4.33 5.67 16.45
N ASN A 459 -4.96 5.40 17.60
CA ASN A 459 -4.39 4.51 18.60
C ASN A 459 -4.75 3.05 18.37
N ALA A 460 -3.91 2.37 17.59
CA ALA A 460 -4.04 0.95 17.28
C ALA A 460 -3.71 0.02 18.47
N ALA A 461 -3.12 0.54 19.57
CA ALA A 461 -2.79 -0.27 20.74
C ALA A 461 -4.01 -0.53 21.65
N ILE A 462 -5.13 0.15 21.44
CA ILE A 462 -6.36 -0.08 22.20
C ILE A 462 -6.90 -1.46 21.85
N ALA A 463 -7.03 -2.33 22.84
CA ALA A 463 -7.63 -3.66 22.70
C ALA A 463 -9.14 -3.62 22.99
N ASP A 464 -9.85 -4.65 22.52
CA ASP A 464 -11.22 -4.89 22.96
C ASP A 464 -11.21 -5.30 24.45
N PRO A 465 -12.18 -4.85 25.28
CA PRO A 465 -12.34 -5.37 26.63
C PRO A 465 -12.62 -6.88 26.60
N VAL A 466 -12.29 -7.57 27.70
CA VAL A 466 -12.52 -9.01 27.86
C VAL A 466 -13.52 -9.23 29.00
N PRO A 467 -14.77 -9.65 28.72
CA PRO A 467 -15.36 -9.92 27.40
C PRO A 467 -15.75 -8.64 26.63
N TYR A 468 -15.81 -8.72 25.30
CA TYR A 468 -16.37 -7.68 24.46
C TYR A 468 -17.90 -7.77 24.47
N ILE A 469 -18.59 -6.63 24.63
CA ILE A 469 -20.06 -6.54 24.60
C ILE A 469 -20.46 -5.90 23.27
N SER A 470 -21.24 -6.60 22.45
CA SER A 470 -21.64 -6.07 21.14
C SER A 470 -22.68 -4.95 21.27
N TYR A 471 -22.85 -4.16 20.20
CA TYR A 471 -23.90 -3.15 20.15
C TYR A 471 -25.29 -3.75 20.34
N ALA A 472 -25.55 -4.90 19.71
CA ALA A 472 -26.83 -5.59 19.81
C ALA A 472 -27.15 -6.00 21.26
N ASP A 473 -26.15 -6.49 21.99
CA ASP A 473 -26.31 -6.85 23.40
C ASP A 473 -26.58 -5.61 24.26
N ARG A 474 -25.91 -4.48 23.98
CA ARG A 474 -26.11 -3.22 24.72
C ARG A 474 -27.52 -2.65 24.56
N VAL A 475 -28.11 -2.75 23.37
CA VAL A 475 -29.43 -2.14 23.10
C VAL A 475 -30.62 -3.08 23.34
N GLY A 476 -30.35 -4.37 23.58
CA GLY A 476 -31.39 -5.40 23.74
C GLY A 476 -32.15 -5.66 22.44
N ILE A 477 -31.92 -6.82 21.81
CA ILE A 477 -32.61 -7.18 20.56
C ILE A 477 -34.10 -7.42 20.83
N SER A 478 -34.96 -6.44 20.51
CA SER A 478 -36.42 -6.53 20.72
C SER A 478 -37.19 -7.19 19.57
N SER A 479 -36.58 -7.44 18.41
CA SER A 479 -37.30 -7.83 17.17
C SER A 479 -37.15 -9.30 16.76
N ALA A 480 -36.57 -10.16 17.61
CA ALA A 480 -36.35 -11.57 17.33
C ALA A 480 -37.38 -12.47 18.08
N ALA A 481 -37.71 -13.62 17.50
CA ALA A 481 -38.55 -14.64 18.16
C ALA A 481 -38.01 -15.01 19.56
N PRO A 482 -38.85 -15.48 20.50
CA PRO A 482 -38.41 -15.78 21.88
C PRO A 482 -37.17 -16.67 21.98
N ASP A 483 -37.08 -17.69 21.14
CA ASP A 483 -35.98 -18.67 21.16
C ASP A 483 -34.68 -18.10 20.56
N SER A 484 -34.77 -17.27 19.52
CA SER A 484 -33.60 -16.60 18.92
C SER A 484 -33.01 -15.48 19.79
N ARG A 485 -33.69 -15.06 20.85
CA ARG A 485 -33.12 -14.17 21.89
C ARG A 485 -32.17 -14.91 22.84
N ASN A 486 -32.31 -16.23 22.94
CA ASN A 486 -31.51 -17.04 23.86
C ASN A 486 -30.21 -17.54 23.22
N TYR A 487 -30.20 -17.71 21.90
CA TYR A 487 -29.04 -18.14 21.12
C TYR A 487 -28.53 -16.99 20.25
N LEU A 488 -27.53 -16.26 20.75
CA LEU A 488 -26.87 -15.16 20.05
C LEU A 488 -25.37 -15.40 19.97
N ALA A 489 -24.78 -15.10 18.81
CA ALA A 489 -23.34 -15.19 18.62
C ALA A 489 -22.76 -13.90 18.07
N VAL A 490 -21.55 -13.59 18.53
CA VAL A 490 -20.69 -12.58 17.94
C VAL A 490 -19.50 -13.26 17.30
N PHE A 491 -19.24 -12.93 16.03
CA PHE A 491 -18.04 -13.39 15.34
C PHE A 491 -16.79 -12.86 16.05
N GLU A 492 -15.87 -13.74 16.40
CA GLU A 492 -14.60 -13.34 17.03
C GLU A 492 -13.47 -13.33 16.02
N LYS A 493 -13.23 -14.47 15.37
CA LYS A 493 -12.07 -14.64 14.49
C LYS A 493 -12.33 -15.71 13.46
N VAL A 494 -11.75 -15.51 12.28
CA VAL A 494 -11.54 -16.55 11.27
C VAL A 494 -10.06 -16.65 10.97
N GLN A 495 -9.55 -17.86 10.96
CA GLN A 495 -8.23 -18.22 10.49
C GLN A 495 -8.40 -19.29 9.41
N SER A 496 -8.43 -18.84 8.16
CA SER A 496 -8.60 -19.70 6.99
C SER A 496 -7.47 -19.43 5.98
N PRO A 497 -6.99 -20.45 5.26
CA PRO A 497 -6.08 -20.23 4.14
C PRO A 497 -6.72 -19.34 3.07
N LYS A 498 -6.04 -18.27 2.65
CA LYS A 498 -6.49 -17.43 1.52
C LYS A 498 -6.39 -18.18 0.18
N SER A 499 -5.48 -19.13 0.08
CA SER A 499 -5.34 -20.01 -1.08
C SER A 499 -4.90 -21.40 -0.70
N ILE A 500 -5.34 -22.38 -1.47
CA ILE A 500 -5.03 -23.81 -1.29
C ILE A 500 -4.66 -24.38 -2.65
N LEU A 501 -3.62 -25.21 -2.75
CA LEU A 501 -3.34 -25.93 -3.98
C LEU A 501 -4.39 -27.01 -4.21
N LEU A 502 -4.80 -27.24 -5.45
CA LEU A 502 -5.72 -28.32 -5.79
C LEU A 502 -5.15 -29.68 -5.35
N GLY A 503 -5.94 -30.46 -4.61
CA GLY A 503 -5.53 -31.73 -4.01
C GLY A 503 -4.91 -31.63 -2.62
N GLU A 504 -4.66 -30.42 -2.10
CA GLU A 504 -4.20 -30.24 -0.72
C GLU A 504 -5.36 -30.18 0.28
N THR A 505 -5.03 -30.49 1.52
CA THR A 505 -5.86 -30.24 2.70
C THR A 505 -5.18 -29.20 3.58
N LYS A 506 -5.93 -28.19 4.03
CA LYS A 506 -5.46 -27.17 4.99
C LYS A 506 -6.46 -27.04 6.13
N LYS A 507 -5.95 -26.68 7.31
CA LYS A 507 -6.78 -26.41 8.48
C LYS A 507 -7.35 -24.99 8.45
N ALA A 508 -8.58 -24.86 8.91
CA ALA A 508 -9.21 -23.59 9.22
C ALA A 508 -9.82 -23.63 10.62
N THR A 509 -9.85 -22.46 11.25
CA THR A 509 -10.45 -22.25 12.57
C THR A 509 -11.39 -21.06 12.50
N VAL A 510 -12.59 -21.22 13.03
CA VAL A 510 -13.56 -20.13 13.21
C VAL A 510 -13.99 -20.09 14.66
N SER A 511 -14.08 -18.89 15.22
CA SER A 511 -14.46 -18.69 16.61
C SER A 511 -15.62 -17.71 16.72
N PHE A 512 -16.58 -18.05 17.59
CA PHE A 512 -17.72 -17.23 17.93
C PHE A 512 -17.84 -17.14 19.45
N ARG A 513 -18.24 -15.98 19.97
CA ARG A 513 -18.59 -15.81 21.39
C ARG A 513 -20.07 -16.04 21.56
N ASN A 514 -20.43 -16.80 22.61
CA ASN A 514 -21.82 -16.90 23.06
C ASN A 514 -22.22 -15.61 23.78
N THR A 515 -23.11 -14.82 23.18
CA THR A 515 -23.70 -13.63 23.81
C THR A 515 -25.17 -13.82 24.15
N GLY A 516 -25.68 -15.05 23.98
CA GLY A 516 -27.01 -15.45 24.39
C GLY A 516 -27.12 -15.64 25.90
N THR A 517 -28.31 -16.05 26.34
CA THR A 517 -28.63 -16.31 27.75
C THR A 517 -28.48 -17.78 28.14
N LEU A 518 -28.42 -18.68 27.15
CA LEU A 518 -28.31 -20.13 27.37
C LEU A 518 -26.92 -20.66 27.05
N ASN A 519 -26.58 -21.80 27.64
CA ASN A 519 -25.40 -22.57 27.26
C ASN A 519 -25.59 -23.15 25.86
N TRP A 520 -24.54 -23.12 25.04
CA TRP A 520 -24.51 -23.91 23.81
C TRP A 520 -24.09 -25.33 24.15
N GLU A 521 -25.02 -26.27 23.99
CA GLU A 521 -24.80 -27.69 24.28
C GLU A 521 -24.36 -28.45 23.01
N PRO A 522 -23.42 -29.41 23.10
CA PRO A 522 -23.11 -30.32 21.98
C PRO A 522 -24.37 -31.02 21.45
N GLY A 523 -24.54 -31.03 20.13
CA GLY A 523 -25.74 -31.57 19.47
C GLY A 523 -26.95 -30.64 19.44
N LYS A 524 -26.91 -29.49 20.14
CA LYS A 524 -27.92 -28.42 20.05
C LYS A 524 -27.44 -27.23 19.23
N VAL A 525 -26.13 -27.08 19.06
CA VAL A 525 -25.51 -26.08 18.17
C VAL A 525 -24.60 -26.80 17.19
N ILE A 526 -24.72 -26.46 15.91
CA ILE A 526 -23.89 -26.99 14.83
C ILE A 526 -23.21 -25.84 14.08
N PHE A 527 -22.02 -26.11 13.56
CA PHE A 527 -21.32 -25.23 12.62
C PHE A 527 -21.36 -25.83 11.23
N GLU A 528 -21.78 -25.05 10.24
CA GLU A 528 -21.93 -25.48 8.86
C GLU A 528 -21.03 -24.67 7.91
N LEU A 529 -20.46 -25.36 6.93
CA LEU A 529 -19.78 -24.81 5.76
C LEU A 529 -20.70 -24.94 4.56
N VAL A 530 -21.01 -23.84 3.88
CA VAL A 530 -21.96 -23.87 2.76
C VAL A 530 -21.44 -23.01 1.63
N ASP A 531 -21.32 -23.56 0.42
CA ASP A 531 -20.98 -22.78 -0.76
C ASP A 531 -21.99 -21.64 -0.95
N GLU A 532 -21.52 -20.46 -1.35
CA GLU A 532 -22.40 -19.30 -1.55
C GLU A 532 -23.54 -19.57 -2.55
N ALA A 533 -23.32 -20.50 -3.49
CA ALA A 533 -24.27 -20.86 -4.53
C ALA A 533 -24.96 -22.22 -4.34
N SER A 534 -24.65 -23.00 -3.29
CA SER A 534 -25.22 -24.34 -3.10
C SER A 534 -25.26 -24.75 -1.62
N ALA A 535 -26.15 -25.65 -1.23
CA ALA A 535 -26.27 -26.11 0.15
C ALA A 535 -25.12 -27.02 0.64
N GLY A 536 -24.20 -27.43 -0.25
CA GLY A 536 -23.04 -28.25 0.11
C GLY A 536 -21.77 -27.43 0.21
N SER A 537 -20.67 -28.07 0.60
CA SER A 537 -19.33 -27.46 0.63
C SER A 537 -18.49 -27.99 -0.53
N SER A 538 -17.77 -27.09 -1.21
CA SER A 538 -16.77 -27.46 -2.20
C SER A 538 -15.49 -28.06 -1.58
N PHE A 539 -15.31 -27.98 -0.25
CA PHE A 539 -14.10 -28.37 0.47
C PHE A 539 -14.26 -29.59 1.38
N THR A 540 -15.48 -30.00 1.67
CA THR A 540 -15.75 -31.19 2.51
C THR A 540 -17.05 -31.87 2.13
N ALA A 541 -17.06 -33.21 2.19
CA ALA A 541 -18.27 -34.01 2.02
C ALA A 541 -19.19 -33.94 3.27
N SER A 542 -18.59 -33.79 4.46
CA SER A 542 -19.32 -33.53 5.71
C SER A 542 -19.18 -32.05 6.01
N ASN A 543 -20.19 -31.29 5.62
CA ASN A 543 -20.17 -29.83 5.73
C ASN A 543 -20.60 -29.33 7.12
N GLN A 544 -20.77 -30.23 8.09
CA GLN A 544 -21.10 -29.92 9.48
C GLN A 544 -19.96 -30.28 10.43
N VAL A 545 -19.72 -29.42 11.42
CA VAL A 545 -18.75 -29.58 12.50
C VAL A 545 -19.49 -29.49 13.83
N ALA A 546 -19.38 -30.53 14.64
CA ALA A 546 -20.03 -30.59 15.95
C ALA A 546 -19.35 -29.65 16.96
N LEU A 547 -20.15 -29.04 17.83
CA LEU A 547 -19.63 -28.29 18.98
C LEU A 547 -18.89 -29.23 19.94
N ALA A 548 -17.63 -28.93 20.24
CA ALA A 548 -16.75 -29.83 21.00
C ALA A 548 -17.05 -29.89 22.51
N ARG A 549 -17.62 -28.83 23.08
CA ARG A 549 -17.88 -28.70 24.53
C ARG A 549 -19.06 -27.78 24.78
N VAL A 550 -19.58 -27.80 26.00
CA VAL A 550 -20.53 -26.78 26.47
C VAL A 550 -19.86 -25.41 26.44
N VAL A 551 -20.52 -24.40 25.86
CA VAL A 551 -20.04 -23.01 25.80
C VAL A 551 -21.02 -22.10 26.51
N ARG A 552 -20.59 -21.56 27.65
CA ARG A 552 -21.43 -20.71 28.52
C ARG A 552 -21.54 -19.29 27.98
N PRO A 553 -22.56 -18.50 28.39
CA PRO A 553 -22.62 -17.08 28.09
C PRO A 553 -21.29 -16.36 28.41
N GLY A 554 -20.78 -15.61 27.44
CA GLY A 554 -19.48 -14.93 27.49
C GLY A 554 -18.29 -15.75 27.01
N GLU A 555 -18.39 -17.08 26.91
CA GLU A 555 -17.29 -17.94 26.44
C GLU A 555 -17.17 -18.00 24.91
N ILE A 556 -15.99 -18.36 24.43
CA ILE A 556 -15.69 -18.54 23.01
C ILE A 556 -15.80 -20.03 22.65
N ALA A 557 -16.57 -20.32 21.60
CA ALA A 557 -16.55 -21.59 20.87
C ALA A 557 -15.52 -21.52 19.74
N GLU A 558 -14.69 -22.56 19.60
CA GLU A 558 -13.75 -22.70 18.48
C GLU A 558 -14.10 -23.93 17.64
N PHE A 559 -14.25 -23.74 16.34
CA PHE A 559 -14.53 -24.79 15.37
C PHE A 559 -13.29 -24.99 14.49
N ASN A 560 -12.69 -26.17 14.57
CA ASN A 560 -11.51 -26.55 13.80
C ASN A 560 -11.90 -27.60 12.76
N PHE A 561 -11.56 -27.37 11.50
CA PHE A 561 -11.93 -28.26 10.40
C PHE A 561 -10.91 -28.24 9.27
N ASP A 562 -10.99 -29.25 8.42
CA ASP A 562 -10.10 -29.44 7.27
C ASP A 562 -10.82 -29.00 5.98
N LEU A 563 -10.15 -28.16 5.19
CA LEU A 563 -10.57 -27.74 3.86
C LEU A 563 -9.79 -28.58 2.84
N THR A 564 -10.46 -29.51 2.15
CA THR A 564 -9.84 -30.45 1.21
C THR A 564 -10.25 -30.14 -0.22
N THR A 565 -9.28 -29.89 -1.11
CA THR A 565 -9.58 -29.43 -2.47
C THR A 565 -9.55 -30.52 -3.54
N ALA A 566 -9.49 -31.80 -3.17
CA ALA A 566 -9.35 -32.90 -4.11
C ALA A 566 -10.50 -33.00 -5.14
N SER A 567 -11.70 -32.58 -4.76
CA SER A 567 -12.89 -32.54 -5.63
C SER A 567 -13.31 -31.13 -6.05
N SER A 568 -12.55 -30.10 -5.67
CA SER A 568 -12.91 -28.71 -5.93
C SER A 568 -12.55 -28.28 -7.35
N THR A 569 -13.20 -27.22 -7.83
CA THR A 569 -12.81 -26.56 -9.09
C THR A 569 -11.78 -25.47 -8.80
N PRO A 570 -10.65 -25.40 -9.51
CA PRO A 570 -9.73 -24.28 -9.39
C PRO A 570 -10.38 -22.93 -9.67
N GLY A 571 -9.93 -21.92 -8.94
CA GLY A 571 -10.54 -20.59 -8.90
C GLY A 571 -10.99 -20.22 -7.50
N ILE A 572 -11.69 -19.09 -7.41
CA ILE A 572 -12.19 -18.56 -6.14
C ILE A 572 -13.49 -19.29 -5.80
N LEU A 573 -13.49 -19.93 -4.63
CA LEU A 573 -14.68 -20.54 -4.05
C LEU A 573 -15.09 -19.70 -2.85
N ASN A 574 -16.38 -19.35 -2.77
CA ASN A 574 -16.93 -18.60 -1.66
C ASN A 574 -17.77 -19.53 -0.81
N GLU A 575 -17.46 -19.60 0.48
CA GLU A 575 -18.23 -20.34 1.47
C GLU A 575 -18.81 -19.42 2.54
N TRP A 576 -19.92 -19.84 3.13
CA TRP A 576 -20.49 -19.34 4.35
C TRP A 576 -20.13 -20.28 5.49
N PHE A 577 -19.55 -19.72 6.53
CA PHE A 577 -19.33 -20.33 7.83
C PHE A 577 -20.45 -19.85 8.75
N ALA A 578 -21.35 -20.75 9.13
CA ALA A 578 -22.57 -20.41 9.85
C ALA A 578 -22.74 -21.26 11.12
N LEU A 579 -23.24 -20.65 12.20
CA LEU A 579 -23.81 -21.42 13.31
C LEU A 579 -25.32 -21.53 13.16
N GLU A 580 -25.83 -22.70 13.50
CA GLU A 580 -27.24 -22.95 13.68
C GLU A 580 -27.49 -23.53 15.07
N TYR A 581 -28.67 -23.26 15.62
CA TYR A 581 -29.13 -23.88 16.86
C TYR A 581 -30.43 -24.64 16.61
N GLN A 582 -30.63 -25.69 17.39
CA GLN A 582 -31.87 -26.46 17.39
C GLN A 582 -32.91 -25.69 18.21
N ASN A 583 -33.98 -25.24 17.54
CA ASN A 583 -35.10 -24.60 18.22
C ASN A 583 -35.93 -25.62 19.02
N ASP A 584 -36.91 -25.12 19.79
CA ASP A 584 -37.84 -25.96 20.57
C ASP A 584 -38.57 -27.03 19.74
N GLY A 585 -38.74 -26.81 18.43
CA GLY A 585 -39.35 -27.75 17.48
C GLY A 585 -38.39 -28.83 16.96
N GLY A 586 -37.13 -28.84 17.40
CA GLY A 586 -36.12 -29.81 16.96
C GLY A 586 -35.47 -29.46 15.62
N VAL A 587 -35.78 -28.31 15.02
CA VAL A 587 -35.28 -27.87 13.71
C VAL A 587 -34.07 -26.96 13.91
N PHE A 588 -33.00 -27.19 13.16
CA PHE A 588 -31.86 -26.28 13.13
C PHE A 588 -32.19 -25.03 12.32
N VAL A 589 -31.94 -23.87 12.93
CA VAL A 589 -32.16 -22.57 12.30
C VAL A 589 -30.93 -21.68 12.47
N PRO A 590 -30.66 -20.76 11.54
CA PRO A 590 -29.50 -19.86 11.62
C PRO A 590 -29.47 -19.07 12.92
N MET A 591 -28.33 -19.09 13.59
CA MET A 591 -28.09 -18.29 14.78
C MET A 591 -27.80 -16.84 14.36
N PRO A 592 -28.53 -15.84 14.91
CA PRO A 592 -28.31 -14.44 14.58
C PRO A 592 -26.85 -14.02 14.80
N GLY A 593 -26.27 -13.29 13.85
CA GLY A 593 -24.90 -12.77 13.93
C GLY A 593 -23.79 -13.80 13.70
N ALA A 594 -24.14 -15.08 13.54
CA ALA A 594 -23.21 -16.20 13.50
C ALA A 594 -22.81 -16.64 12.08
N LYS A 595 -22.86 -15.74 11.10
CA LYS A 595 -22.63 -16.07 9.68
C LYS A 595 -21.53 -15.18 9.09
N VAL A 596 -20.50 -15.82 8.53
CA VAL A 596 -19.29 -15.19 8.00
C VAL A 596 -18.97 -15.77 6.63
N ARG A 597 -18.64 -14.93 5.64
CA ARG A 597 -18.25 -15.39 4.31
C ARG A 597 -16.74 -15.60 4.24
N GLN A 598 -16.26 -16.64 3.58
CA GLN A 598 -14.85 -16.84 3.28
C GLN A 598 -14.65 -17.11 1.80
N SER A 599 -13.73 -16.37 1.19
CA SER A 599 -13.31 -16.59 -0.18
C SER A 599 -11.94 -17.25 -0.19
N ILE A 600 -11.86 -18.45 -0.75
CA ILE A 600 -10.64 -19.27 -0.78
C ILE A 600 -10.27 -19.51 -2.24
N ASN A 601 -9.06 -19.13 -2.63
CA ASN A 601 -8.57 -19.34 -3.99
C ASN A 601 -7.92 -20.73 -4.14
N VAL A 602 -8.57 -21.62 -4.88
CA VAL A 602 -8.04 -22.94 -5.22
C VAL A 602 -7.12 -22.83 -6.44
N ILE A 603 -5.82 -23.02 -6.22
CA ILE A 603 -4.80 -22.83 -7.25
C ILE A 603 -4.44 -24.16 -7.87
N ALA A 604 -4.56 -24.27 -9.19
CA ALA A 604 -4.08 -25.45 -9.90
C ALA A 604 -2.54 -25.46 -9.94
N PRO A 605 -1.87 -26.58 -9.59
CA PRO A 605 -0.40 -26.65 -9.56
C PRO A 605 0.22 -26.48 -10.96
N ILE A 606 -0.49 -26.96 -11.99
CA ILE A 606 -0.10 -26.87 -13.40
C ILE A 606 -1.20 -26.08 -14.13
N SER A 607 -0.88 -24.85 -14.54
CA SER A 607 -1.86 -23.93 -15.11
C SER A 607 -1.29 -23.12 -16.26
N GLY A 608 -2.18 -22.72 -17.18
CA GLY A 608 -1.88 -21.89 -18.32
C GLY A 608 -2.94 -20.81 -18.54
N GLN A 609 -2.53 -19.70 -19.15
CA GLN A 609 -3.43 -18.63 -19.55
C GLN A 609 -3.43 -18.47 -21.07
N ILE A 610 -4.61 -18.50 -21.69
CA ILE A 610 -4.75 -18.14 -23.12
C ILE A 610 -4.58 -16.63 -23.24
N VAL A 611 -3.44 -16.21 -23.78
CA VAL A 611 -3.11 -14.79 -23.98
C VAL A 611 -3.86 -14.22 -25.18
N SER A 612 -3.93 -14.98 -26.27
CA SER A 612 -4.66 -14.61 -27.48
C SER A 612 -4.83 -15.81 -28.39
N SER A 613 -5.85 -15.81 -29.25
CA SER A 613 -5.96 -16.76 -30.36
C SER A 613 -6.38 -16.08 -31.66
N THR A 614 -6.00 -16.64 -32.80
CA THR A 614 -6.45 -16.21 -34.13
C THR A 614 -7.60 -17.06 -34.67
N ILE A 615 -8.31 -17.80 -33.80
CA ILE A 615 -9.48 -18.60 -34.20
C ILE A 615 -10.55 -17.64 -34.74
N PRO A 616 -11.00 -17.81 -36.00
CA PRO A 616 -11.96 -16.91 -36.58
C PRO A 616 -13.36 -17.18 -36.01
N LYS A 617 -14.18 -16.13 -35.87
CA LYS A 617 -15.60 -16.28 -35.48
C LYS A 617 -16.46 -16.95 -36.57
N SER A 618 -16.00 -16.90 -37.83
CA SER A 618 -16.69 -17.49 -38.99
C SER A 618 -15.69 -18.03 -40.03
N ILE A 619 -16.03 -19.14 -40.69
CA ILE A 619 -15.23 -19.80 -41.72
C ILE A 619 -16.12 -20.29 -42.87
N SER A 620 -15.74 -19.99 -44.11
CA SER A 620 -16.44 -20.52 -45.30
C SER A 620 -15.90 -21.90 -45.67
N LYS A 621 -16.78 -22.82 -46.06
CA LYS A 621 -16.39 -24.14 -46.60
C LYS A 621 -15.60 -24.05 -47.91
N LYS A 622 -15.76 -22.96 -48.67
CA LYS A 622 -14.98 -22.68 -49.89
C LYS A 622 -13.58 -22.15 -49.58
N LYS A 623 -13.36 -21.63 -48.37
CA LYS A 623 -12.04 -21.17 -47.95
C LYS A 623 -11.14 -22.39 -47.72
N GLY A 624 -9.89 -22.29 -48.14
CA GLY A 624 -8.87 -23.30 -47.83
C GLY A 624 -8.62 -23.42 -46.32
N LYS A 625 -7.76 -24.36 -45.95
CA LYS A 625 -7.31 -24.58 -44.57
C LYS A 625 -6.82 -23.28 -43.94
N ILE A 626 -7.20 -23.01 -42.69
CA ILE A 626 -6.85 -21.77 -42.00
C ILE A 626 -5.84 -22.05 -40.90
N THR A 627 -4.72 -21.32 -40.93
CA THR A 627 -3.73 -21.32 -39.85
C THR A 627 -4.26 -20.56 -38.64
N VAL A 628 -4.22 -21.24 -37.49
CA VAL A 628 -4.54 -20.72 -36.18
C VAL A 628 -3.26 -20.62 -35.36
N ILE A 629 -3.13 -19.53 -34.62
CA ILE A 629 -2.09 -19.31 -33.63
C ILE A 629 -2.78 -19.15 -32.28
N VAL A 630 -2.42 -20.00 -31.32
CA VAL A 630 -2.82 -19.84 -29.92
C VAL A 630 -1.58 -19.47 -29.12
N LYS A 631 -1.61 -18.32 -28.45
CA LYS A 631 -0.57 -17.89 -27.51
C LYS A 631 -1.01 -18.28 -26.11
N VAL A 632 -0.22 -19.11 -25.44
CA VAL A 632 -0.51 -19.62 -24.09
C VAL A 632 0.65 -19.29 -23.15
N LYS A 633 0.39 -18.58 -22.06
CA LYS A 633 1.37 -18.29 -21.01
C LYS A 633 1.38 -19.40 -19.97
N ASN A 634 2.56 -19.90 -19.60
CA ASN A 634 2.70 -20.81 -18.47
C ASN A 634 2.51 -20.02 -17.17
N THR A 635 1.45 -20.34 -16.41
CA THR A 635 1.12 -19.71 -15.13
C THR A 635 1.28 -20.68 -13.96
N SER A 636 1.87 -21.86 -14.21
CA SER A 636 2.17 -22.85 -13.16
C SER A 636 3.10 -22.26 -12.11
N GLN A 637 2.97 -22.67 -10.85
CA GLN A 637 3.82 -22.12 -9.79
C GLN A 637 5.30 -22.47 -9.97
N LYS A 638 5.58 -23.74 -10.34
CA LYS A 638 6.95 -24.25 -10.51
C LYS A 638 7.12 -25.09 -11.79
N GLN A 639 6.04 -25.64 -12.34
CA GLN A 639 6.12 -26.58 -13.46
C GLN A 639 6.66 -25.89 -14.72
N ILE A 640 7.76 -26.41 -15.25
CA ILE A 640 8.28 -26.04 -16.57
C ILE A 640 7.58 -26.92 -17.61
N TRP A 641 7.07 -26.31 -18.67
CA TRP A 641 6.48 -27.04 -19.78
C TRP A 641 7.58 -27.42 -20.77
N THR A 642 7.73 -28.71 -21.06
CA THR A 642 8.66 -29.19 -22.08
C THR A 642 7.98 -29.15 -23.44
N SER A 643 8.61 -28.49 -24.42
CA SER A 643 8.12 -28.50 -25.81
C SER A 643 8.02 -29.94 -26.34
N ARG A 644 7.08 -30.19 -27.26
CA ARG A 644 6.70 -31.52 -27.78
C ARG A 644 6.06 -32.48 -26.77
N ARG A 645 6.22 -32.26 -25.47
CA ARG A 645 5.50 -32.98 -24.40
C ARG A 645 4.28 -32.22 -23.91
N THR A 646 4.21 -30.93 -24.22
CA THR A 646 3.07 -30.05 -23.94
C THR A 646 2.10 -30.06 -25.11
N ALA A 647 0.97 -30.76 -24.98
CA ALA A 647 0.03 -30.98 -26.08
C ALA A 647 -1.23 -30.14 -25.88
N LEU A 648 -1.61 -29.37 -26.91
CA LEU A 648 -2.94 -28.76 -27.02
C LEU A 648 -3.85 -29.73 -27.78
N ILE A 649 -4.98 -30.06 -27.17
CA ILE A 649 -5.95 -31.03 -27.67
C ILE A 649 -7.23 -30.28 -28.04
N LEU A 650 -7.83 -30.62 -29.18
CA LEU A 650 -9.10 -30.09 -29.65
C LEU A 650 -10.08 -31.22 -29.94
N THR A 651 -11.22 -31.18 -29.26
CA THR A 651 -12.37 -32.08 -29.47
C THR A 651 -13.62 -31.28 -29.81
N ALA A 652 -14.67 -31.99 -30.23
CA ALA A 652 -16.03 -31.46 -30.22
C ALA A 652 -16.56 -31.34 -28.78
N ALA A 653 -17.73 -30.70 -28.63
CA ALA A 653 -18.37 -30.47 -27.33
C ALA A 653 -18.88 -31.76 -26.63
N ASP A 654 -19.06 -32.85 -27.38
CA ASP A 654 -19.39 -34.18 -26.83
C ASP A 654 -18.12 -35.00 -26.50
N GLY A 655 -16.93 -34.46 -26.73
CA GLY A 655 -15.65 -35.15 -26.54
C GLY A 655 -15.20 -35.99 -27.73
N SER A 656 -15.99 -36.06 -28.82
CA SER A 656 -15.59 -36.74 -30.05
C SER A 656 -14.52 -35.96 -30.82
N ASN A 657 -13.93 -36.59 -31.85
CA ASN A 657 -12.92 -35.95 -32.69
C ASN A 657 -13.46 -34.67 -33.35
N SER A 658 -12.63 -33.63 -33.41
CA SER A 658 -13.03 -32.37 -34.04
C SER A 658 -13.39 -32.53 -35.51
N LEU A 659 -14.49 -31.90 -35.93
CA LEU A 659 -14.93 -31.84 -37.32
C LEU A 659 -13.98 -31.04 -38.24
N PHE A 660 -13.00 -30.35 -37.66
CA PHE A 660 -11.99 -29.55 -38.35
C PHE A 660 -10.61 -30.22 -38.43
N TYR A 661 -10.52 -31.50 -38.10
CA TYR A 661 -9.29 -32.27 -38.09
C TYR A 661 -8.55 -32.21 -39.44
N ASP A 662 -7.28 -31.79 -39.40
CA ASP A 662 -6.37 -31.82 -40.54
C ASP A 662 -5.26 -32.87 -40.33
N LYS A 663 -5.40 -34.01 -41.02
CA LYS A 663 -4.47 -35.15 -40.94
C LYS A 663 -3.03 -34.85 -41.37
N TYR A 664 -2.79 -33.74 -42.07
CA TYR A 664 -1.46 -33.38 -42.56
C TYR A 664 -0.77 -32.33 -41.67
N ASP A 665 -1.40 -31.93 -40.58
CA ASP A 665 -0.95 -30.81 -39.75
C ASP A 665 -0.96 -31.16 -38.27
N TRP A 666 -2.05 -31.77 -37.80
CA TRP A 666 -2.21 -32.14 -36.41
C TRP A 666 -1.28 -33.31 -36.08
N VAL A 667 -0.83 -33.34 -34.82
CA VAL A 667 0.06 -34.40 -34.31
C VAL A 667 -0.67 -35.75 -34.31
N ASP A 668 -1.95 -35.75 -33.93
CA ASP A 668 -2.86 -36.89 -34.01
C ASP A 668 -4.31 -36.40 -34.19
N LYS A 669 -5.31 -37.30 -34.12
CA LYS A 669 -6.73 -36.99 -34.34
C LYS A 669 -7.31 -35.93 -33.39
N THR A 670 -6.64 -35.67 -32.27
CA THR A 670 -7.10 -34.75 -31.22
C THR A 670 -6.05 -33.68 -30.91
N VAL A 671 -4.77 -33.96 -31.06
CA VAL A 671 -3.70 -33.03 -30.69
C VAL A 671 -3.35 -32.11 -31.84
N VAL A 672 -3.78 -30.86 -31.72
CA VAL A 672 -3.61 -29.85 -32.75
C VAL A 672 -2.17 -29.40 -32.89
N GLY A 673 -1.41 -29.37 -31.78
CA GLY A 673 -0.04 -28.92 -31.81
C GLY A 673 0.60 -28.81 -30.44
N VAL A 674 1.87 -28.38 -30.47
CA VAL A 674 2.72 -28.18 -29.31
C VAL A 674 3.36 -26.79 -29.39
N PRO A 675 3.82 -26.20 -28.28
CA PRO A 675 4.53 -24.93 -28.33
C PRO A 675 5.89 -25.06 -29.05
N VAL A 676 6.18 -24.16 -30.00
CA VAL A 676 7.38 -24.27 -30.87
C VAL A 676 8.45 -23.20 -30.63
N ASN A 677 8.13 -22.10 -29.97
CA ASN A 677 9.03 -20.95 -29.83
C ASN A 677 10.07 -21.08 -28.70
N TYR A 678 9.95 -22.10 -27.84
CA TYR A 678 10.95 -22.46 -26.83
C TYR A 678 11.02 -23.97 -26.70
N SER A 679 12.19 -24.53 -26.35
CA SER A 679 12.32 -25.95 -25.97
C SER A 679 11.77 -26.24 -24.57
N LYS A 680 11.81 -25.24 -23.67
CA LYS A 680 11.24 -25.25 -22.32
C LYS A 680 10.56 -23.91 -22.06
N ILE A 681 9.31 -23.93 -21.60
CA ILE A 681 8.53 -22.73 -21.26
C ILE A 681 8.42 -22.67 -19.74
N LYS A 682 9.20 -21.78 -19.14
CA LYS A 682 9.21 -21.53 -17.69
C LYS A 682 7.94 -20.78 -17.27
N PRO A 683 7.55 -20.84 -15.97
CA PRO A 683 6.54 -19.93 -15.42
C PRO A 683 6.77 -18.48 -15.86
N GLY A 684 5.70 -17.82 -16.30
CA GLY A 684 5.73 -16.45 -16.84
C GLY A 684 6.00 -16.34 -18.35
N GLN A 685 6.52 -17.38 -19.01
CA GLN A 685 6.80 -17.36 -20.44
C GLN A 685 5.60 -17.77 -21.29
N THR A 686 5.55 -17.25 -22.53
CA THR A 686 4.47 -17.53 -23.49
C THR A 686 4.92 -18.49 -24.58
N GLY A 687 4.21 -19.60 -24.72
CA GLY A 687 4.30 -20.56 -25.81
C GLY A 687 3.37 -20.23 -26.98
N PHE A 688 3.79 -20.56 -28.19
CA PHE A 688 3.06 -20.33 -29.43
C PHE A 688 2.75 -21.68 -30.07
N ILE A 689 1.47 -21.96 -30.25
CA ILE A 689 0.98 -23.20 -30.83
C ILE A 689 0.34 -22.88 -32.17
N TYR A 690 0.81 -23.54 -33.22
CA TYR A 690 0.36 -23.36 -34.59
C TYR A 690 -0.36 -24.63 -35.04
N PHE A 691 -1.52 -24.47 -35.66
CA PHE A 691 -2.25 -25.58 -36.29
C PHE A 691 -3.21 -25.07 -37.36
N ARG A 692 -3.70 -25.95 -38.22
CA ARG A 692 -4.68 -25.64 -39.27
C ARG A 692 -6.04 -26.24 -38.95
N LEU A 693 -7.10 -25.49 -39.27
CA LEU A 693 -8.47 -25.99 -39.28
C LEU A 693 -8.92 -26.25 -40.72
N ASP A 694 -9.48 -27.44 -41.00
CA ASP A 694 -10.05 -27.78 -42.31
C ASP A 694 -11.59 -27.73 -42.28
N PRO A 695 -12.23 -26.71 -42.89
CA PRO A 695 -13.69 -26.57 -42.87
C PRO A 695 -14.43 -27.50 -43.85
N LYS A 696 -13.74 -28.23 -44.73
CA LYS A 696 -14.40 -28.98 -45.83
C LYS A 696 -15.41 -30.01 -45.31
N LYS A 697 -15.07 -30.69 -44.23
CA LYS A 697 -15.90 -31.75 -43.62
C LYS A 697 -16.85 -31.23 -42.54
N ALA A 698 -16.71 -29.99 -42.11
CA ALA A 698 -17.58 -29.42 -41.09
C ALA A 698 -18.99 -29.12 -41.66
N PRO A 699 -20.08 -29.44 -40.93
CA PRO A 699 -21.44 -29.08 -41.30
C PRO A 699 -21.63 -27.55 -41.24
N LEU A 700 -22.62 -27.03 -41.98
CA LEU A 700 -23.01 -25.63 -41.87
C LEU A 700 -23.66 -25.37 -40.51
N GLY A 701 -23.39 -24.22 -39.89
CA GLY A 701 -23.92 -23.86 -38.57
C GLY A 701 -22.83 -23.47 -37.58
N THR A 702 -23.19 -23.39 -36.30
CA THR A 702 -22.24 -23.07 -35.22
C THR A 702 -21.66 -24.36 -34.65
N ALA A 703 -20.34 -24.47 -34.63
CA ALA A 703 -19.63 -25.57 -33.99
C ALA A 703 -18.86 -25.06 -32.76
N THR A 704 -18.92 -25.81 -31.67
CA THR A 704 -18.12 -25.55 -30.46
C THR A 704 -16.80 -26.30 -30.55
N LEU A 705 -15.70 -25.57 -30.36
CA LEU A 705 -14.34 -26.07 -30.25
C LEU A 705 -14.00 -26.18 -28.76
N ARG A 706 -13.78 -27.39 -28.27
CA ARG A 706 -13.34 -27.64 -26.90
C ARG A 706 -11.86 -27.94 -26.87
N PHE A 707 -11.09 -27.05 -26.26
CA PHE A 707 -9.66 -27.23 -26.06
C PHE A 707 -9.35 -27.75 -24.67
N THR A 708 -8.42 -28.69 -24.57
CA THR A 708 -7.76 -29.09 -23.32
C THR A 708 -6.26 -29.10 -23.54
N MET A 709 -5.47 -29.10 -22.47
CA MET A 709 -4.02 -29.11 -22.58
C MET A 709 -3.43 -30.04 -21.53
N GLU A 710 -2.37 -30.75 -21.89
CA GLU A 710 -1.71 -31.72 -21.02
C GLU A 710 -0.18 -31.66 -21.15
N LEU A 711 0.50 -32.05 -20.07
CA LEU A 711 1.94 -32.29 -20.04
C LEU A 711 2.17 -33.81 -20.02
N ARG A 712 2.50 -34.37 -21.19
CA ARG A 712 2.65 -35.82 -21.39
C ARG A 712 3.85 -36.44 -20.69
N ASP A 713 4.87 -35.64 -20.36
CA ASP A 713 6.05 -36.07 -19.61
C ASP A 713 5.74 -36.33 -18.13
N VAL A 714 4.84 -35.56 -17.54
CA VAL A 714 4.38 -35.76 -16.15
C VAL A 714 2.98 -36.37 -16.05
N LYS A 715 2.32 -36.62 -17.19
CA LYS A 715 0.95 -37.18 -17.30
C LYS A 715 -0.11 -36.36 -16.57
N GLU A 716 0.05 -35.03 -16.57
CA GLU A 716 -0.84 -34.11 -15.88
C GLU A 716 -1.59 -33.19 -16.83
N LYS A 717 -2.79 -32.76 -16.43
CA LYS A 717 -3.57 -31.75 -17.17
C LYS A 717 -3.06 -30.34 -16.84
N VAL A 718 -3.18 -29.45 -17.82
CA VAL A 718 -2.93 -28.02 -17.66
C VAL A 718 -4.27 -27.30 -17.54
N TYR A 719 -4.50 -26.64 -16.41
CA TYR A 719 -5.71 -25.83 -16.21
C TYR A 719 -5.60 -24.52 -16.98
N LEU A 720 -6.36 -24.39 -18.07
CA LEU A 720 -6.42 -23.23 -18.93
C LEU A 720 -7.43 -22.21 -18.40
N ASN A 721 -6.97 -20.99 -18.08
CA ASN A 721 -7.81 -19.92 -17.53
C ASN A 721 -8.65 -20.39 -16.30
N ASN A 722 -8.01 -21.16 -15.41
CA ASN A 722 -8.61 -21.80 -14.21
C ASN A 722 -9.60 -22.95 -14.49
N GLY A 723 -9.81 -23.35 -15.75
CA GLY A 723 -10.64 -24.49 -16.12
C GLY A 723 -9.83 -25.64 -16.71
N VAL A 724 -10.38 -26.86 -16.73
CA VAL A 724 -9.77 -27.99 -17.46
C VAL A 724 -9.95 -27.82 -18.98
N THR A 725 -10.97 -27.05 -19.39
CA THR A 725 -11.34 -26.81 -20.79
C THR A 725 -11.33 -25.32 -21.11
N TRP A 726 -10.94 -24.99 -22.34
CA TRP A 726 -11.17 -23.69 -22.97
C TRP A 726 -12.08 -23.89 -24.17
N GLU A 727 -13.30 -23.33 -24.13
CA GLU A 727 -14.26 -23.46 -25.22
C GLU A 727 -14.37 -22.16 -26.03
N THR A 728 -14.59 -22.30 -27.34
CA THR A 728 -14.95 -21.21 -28.23
C THR A 728 -15.85 -21.71 -29.36
N THR A 729 -16.56 -20.83 -30.04
CA THR A 729 -17.48 -21.18 -31.12
C THR A 729 -17.03 -20.63 -32.46
N ILE A 730 -17.21 -21.41 -33.52
CA ILE A 730 -16.95 -21.01 -34.89
C ILE A 730 -18.19 -21.24 -35.77
N LYS A 731 -18.58 -20.24 -36.55
CA LYS A 731 -19.69 -20.36 -37.51
C LYS A 731 -19.18 -20.84 -38.86
N VAL A 732 -19.65 -21.98 -39.34
CA VAL A 732 -19.34 -22.51 -40.68
C VAL A 732 -20.40 -22.05 -41.66
N VAL A 733 -19.97 -21.33 -42.70
CA VAL A 733 -20.82 -20.78 -43.76
C VAL A 733 -20.47 -21.39 -45.12
N LYS A 734 -21.36 -21.23 -46.10
CA LYS A 734 -21.18 -21.79 -47.46
C LYS A 734 -19.92 -21.29 -48.16
#